data_AF-A0AAW7ZAQ6-F1
#
_entry.id   AF-A0AAW7ZAQ6-F1
#
_cell.length_a   1.000
_cell.length_b   1.000
_cell.length_c   1.000
_cell.angle_alpha   90.00
_cell.angle_beta   90.00
_cell.angle_gamma   90.00
#
_symmetry.space_group_name_H-M   'P 1'
#
loop_
_entity.id
_entity.type
_entity.pdbx_description
1 polymer ?
#
loop_
_entity_poly.entity_id
_entity_poly.type
_entity_poly.pdbx_seq_one_letter_code
_entity_poly.pdbx_strand_id
1 'polypeptide(L)'
;MPAKTNIGDDMNIWKELKKVFSFESNIDQEGFILEETPAEKKFEEKQKKSGESNEKIEGYEETKQELNQDKKDSKKPQSKLKNRKHIRKGLDKRGLEAKQGEQTEERLSGEGQEQEAKHQRIKKPLKVSESQGHHDPRKVSMILEYNKERIRDIYDLPTNKDLIIRELTIATEPPVQAFVVFMEGLSDKTIINRDILKPLMLLSNIQETVKAHLLIDYVQKSLLPGNQVTSHSTFKEITEGVNYGSTALFIEGCNQALVVETKGWEHRGVDKPQNEMVVRGPQEAFTEMLRVNTGLIRRYVRSSDLTTEMIKVGNTSNTDIAVMYMKNIANDKLVKEVKRRINSIKTDGIVDIGILEQFIEDSPWNVAPQVMATERPDRTAYMLLRGKIAILMDGNPYVLLVPTTLFDQLHSQEDYYLRPIYGSLLRLVRGFAFYVAFLTPGVYLAIVLFHREMIPTELLLSIMGARERVPFPSIIEVIVMEVSFELIREAGVRVPGVMGTTIGIVGALILGQAAVQANIVSPILVIIVAVTGLANFAIPSYSMQFSLRIMRFAYIILGYMLGFVGIAFGLFAQMHMMAHLKSFGVPYLAPMAPTTSTTGDVVLRKPVFSWEKRPDFLNTKSPQFQPKISRRWVLESSKREKKR
;
A
#
# COMPACT_ATOMS: atom_id res chain seq x y z
N MET A 1 0.80 -32.85 -43.75
CA MET A 1 2.19 -32.66 -43.30
C MET A 1 2.19 -32.73 -41.78
N PRO A 2 2.85 -33.72 -41.16
CA PRO A 2 2.64 -33.99 -39.75
C PRO A 2 3.41 -32.99 -38.88
N ALA A 3 2.72 -32.59 -37.81
CA ALA A 3 3.25 -31.85 -36.68
C ALA A 3 4.38 -32.63 -36.01
N LYS A 4 5.53 -31.96 -35.82
CA LYS A 4 6.52 -32.40 -34.84
C LYS A 4 6.03 -31.98 -33.46
N THR A 5 5.30 -32.88 -32.81
CA THR A 5 5.16 -32.91 -31.36
C THR A 5 6.53 -33.26 -30.75
N ASN A 6 7.30 -32.24 -30.35
CA ASN A 6 8.35 -32.45 -29.35
C ASN A 6 7.66 -32.55 -27.98
N ILE A 7 7.09 -33.72 -27.71
CA ILE A 7 6.78 -34.19 -26.38
C ILE A 7 8.02 -34.96 -25.95
N GLY A 8 8.82 -34.35 -25.07
CA GLY A 8 10.07 -34.94 -24.62
C GLY A 8 11.11 -33.89 -24.27
N ASP A 9 10.77 -32.99 -23.35
CA ASP A 9 11.78 -32.40 -22.48
C ASP A 9 11.42 -32.87 -21.07
N ASP A 10 12.18 -33.85 -20.59
CA ASP A 10 12.20 -34.24 -19.19
C ASP A 10 12.26 -32.97 -18.35
N MET A 11 11.30 -32.78 -17.45
CA MET A 11 11.36 -31.79 -16.38
C MET A 11 12.56 -32.13 -15.50
N ASN A 12 13.73 -31.69 -15.95
CA ASN A 12 14.98 -31.95 -15.31
C ASN A 12 15.03 -31.01 -14.11
N ILE A 13 14.58 -31.51 -12.95
CA ILE A 13 14.52 -30.77 -11.68
C ILE A 13 15.86 -30.08 -11.40
N TRP A 14 16.97 -30.67 -11.84
CA TRP A 14 18.32 -30.09 -11.80
C TRP A 14 18.50 -28.83 -12.65
N LYS A 15 17.85 -28.72 -13.81
CA LYS A 15 17.88 -27.54 -14.68
C LYS A 15 17.06 -26.40 -14.08
N GLU A 16 15.90 -26.70 -13.48
CA GLU A 16 15.08 -25.70 -12.77
C GLU A 16 15.74 -25.25 -11.45
N LEU A 17 16.32 -26.18 -10.66
CA LEU A 17 17.17 -25.83 -9.51
C LEU A 17 18.36 -24.96 -9.95
N LYS A 18 19.00 -25.30 -11.06
CA LYS A 18 20.11 -24.47 -11.58
C LYS A 18 19.63 -23.07 -11.96
N LYS A 19 18.44 -22.91 -12.55
CA LYS A 19 17.85 -21.59 -12.82
C LYS A 19 17.55 -20.78 -11.56
N VAL A 20 17.16 -21.43 -10.45
CA VAL A 20 17.00 -20.75 -9.16
C VAL A 20 18.34 -20.18 -8.64
N PHE A 21 19.46 -20.83 -8.97
CA PHE A 21 20.80 -20.43 -8.53
C PHE A 21 21.64 -19.69 -9.59
N SER A 22 21.24 -19.68 -10.87
CA SER A 22 21.98 -19.05 -11.96
C SER A 22 21.32 -17.74 -12.35
N PHE A 23 22.11 -16.66 -12.34
CA PHE A 23 21.70 -15.36 -12.86
C PHE A 23 21.45 -15.46 -14.38
N GLU A 24 20.17 -15.56 -14.77
CA GLU A 24 19.74 -15.19 -16.11
C GLU A 24 19.16 -13.78 -16.01
N SER A 25 19.81 -12.81 -16.66
CA SER A 25 19.19 -11.51 -16.84
C SER A 25 17.94 -11.73 -17.69
N ASN A 26 16.76 -11.62 -17.08
CA ASN A 26 15.48 -11.88 -17.74
C ASN A 26 15.07 -10.70 -18.65
N ILE A 27 16.01 -10.24 -19.49
CA ILE A 27 15.90 -9.08 -20.38
C ILE A 27 14.82 -9.33 -21.44
N ASP A 28 14.57 -10.60 -21.77
CA ASP A 28 13.63 -10.99 -22.83
C ASP A 28 12.17 -11.19 -22.33
N GLN A 29 11.94 -11.29 -21.01
CA GLN A 29 10.59 -11.48 -20.43
C GLN A 29 10.04 -10.24 -19.70
N GLU A 30 10.91 -9.37 -19.19
CA GLU A 30 10.52 -8.13 -18.54
C GLU A 30 10.47 -6.97 -19.55
N GLY A 31 9.28 -6.63 -20.06
CA GLY A 31 9.04 -5.36 -20.77
C GLY A 31 9.18 -4.11 -19.87
N PHE A 32 9.62 -4.30 -18.62
CA PHE A 32 9.67 -3.32 -17.57
C PHE A 32 10.88 -3.54 -16.68
N ILE A 33 11.93 -2.74 -16.91
CA ILE A 33 12.99 -2.53 -15.94
C ILE A 33 12.74 -1.15 -15.34
N LEU A 34 12.62 -1.08 -14.02
CA LEU A 34 12.65 0.20 -13.32
C LEU A 34 14.01 0.85 -13.59
N GLU A 35 14.01 1.95 -14.32
CA GLU A 35 15.22 2.74 -14.52
C GLU A 35 15.82 3.08 -13.16
N GLU A 36 17.12 2.82 -13.02
CA GLU A 36 17.87 3.15 -11.81
C GLU A 36 17.66 4.61 -11.46
N THR A 37 17.29 4.84 -10.21
CA THR A 37 17.13 6.18 -9.67
C THR A 37 18.46 6.93 -9.71
N PRO A 38 18.48 8.28 -9.77
CA PRO A 38 19.71 9.06 -9.70
C PRO A 38 20.57 8.78 -8.45
N ALA A 39 19.97 8.23 -7.39
CA ALA A 39 20.67 7.80 -6.19
C ALA A 39 21.40 6.46 -6.39
N GLU A 40 20.75 5.49 -7.05
CA GLU A 40 21.36 4.21 -7.46
C GLU A 40 22.48 4.43 -8.47
N LYS A 41 22.28 5.28 -9.48
CA LYS A 41 23.33 5.66 -10.45
C LYS A 41 24.54 6.30 -9.77
N LYS A 42 24.33 7.16 -8.78
CA LYS A 42 25.42 7.75 -7.97
C LYS A 42 26.14 6.73 -7.09
N PHE A 43 25.45 5.67 -6.67
CA PHE A 43 26.04 4.58 -5.90
C PHE A 43 26.85 3.66 -6.81
N GLU A 44 26.33 3.29 -7.98
CA GLU A 44 27.09 2.55 -9.00
C GLU A 44 28.30 3.34 -9.51
N GLU A 45 28.16 4.64 -9.77
CA GLU A 45 29.30 5.50 -10.14
C GLU A 45 30.35 5.57 -9.02
N LYS A 46 29.92 5.52 -7.75
CA LYS A 46 30.85 5.43 -6.62
C LYS A 46 31.53 4.08 -6.54
N GLN A 47 30.82 2.98 -6.80
CA GLN A 47 31.40 1.64 -6.84
C GLN A 47 32.37 1.45 -8.00
N LYS A 48 32.03 1.95 -9.20
CA LYS A 48 32.91 1.98 -10.38
C LYS A 48 34.17 2.82 -10.10
N LYS A 49 34.02 4.00 -9.49
CA LYS A 49 35.16 4.83 -9.07
C LYS A 49 36.03 4.20 -7.97
N SER A 50 35.45 3.40 -7.07
CA SER A 50 36.23 2.66 -6.06
C SER A 50 36.94 1.43 -6.64
N GLY A 51 36.37 0.81 -7.68
CA GLY A 51 37.03 -0.25 -8.44
C GLY A 51 38.22 0.27 -9.26
N GLU A 52 38.05 1.39 -9.96
CA GLU A 52 39.12 2.05 -10.72
C GLU A 52 40.24 2.64 -9.84
N SER A 53 39.96 2.94 -8.57
CA SER A 53 41.00 3.37 -7.63
C SER A 53 41.90 2.22 -7.15
N ASN A 54 41.47 0.96 -7.21
CA ASN A 54 42.33 -0.18 -6.88
C ASN A 54 43.29 -0.54 -8.02
N GLU A 55 42.90 -0.33 -9.29
CA GLU A 55 43.81 -0.51 -10.45
C GLU A 55 44.87 0.59 -10.56
N LYS A 56 44.70 1.74 -9.88
CA LYS A 56 45.70 2.83 -9.85
C LYS A 56 46.68 2.76 -8.68
N ILE A 57 46.50 1.82 -7.75
CA ILE A 57 47.38 1.66 -6.57
C ILE A 57 48.59 0.76 -6.87
N GLU A 58 48.52 -0.15 -7.85
CA GLU A 58 49.67 -0.98 -8.26
C GLU A 58 50.74 -0.24 -9.07
N GLY A 59 50.46 0.98 -9.56
CA GLY A 59 51.40 1.78 -10.35
C GLY A 59 52.17 2.86 -9.56
N TYR A 60 51.99 2.96 -8.25
CA TYR A 60 52.48 4.10 -7.44
C TYR A 60 53.45 3.72 -6.31
N GLU A 61 53.85 2.45 -6.19
CA GLU A 61 54.80 1.99 -5.17
C GLU A 61 56.29 2.08 -5.58
N GLU A 62 56.63 2.38 -6.84
CA GLU A 62 58.04 2.48 -7.29
C GLU A 62 58.68 3.87 -7.19
N THR A 63 58.02 4.90 -6.66
CA THR A 63 58.57 6.29 -6.71
C THR A 63 58.52 7.07 -5.39
N LYS A 64 58.56 6.40 -4.23
CA LYS A 64 58.59 7.07 -2.91
C LYS A 64 59.68 6.53 -1.96
N GLN A 65 60.91 6.38 -2.46
CA GLN A 65 62.10 6.19 -1.61
C GLN A 65 63.03 7.42 -1.52
N GLU A 66 62.68 8.54 -2.15
CA GLU A 66 63.44 9.78 -1.99
C GLU A 66 62.51 10.93 -1.59
N LEU A 67 63.00 11.81 -0.73
CA LEU A 67 62.34 12.99 -0.14
C LEU A 67 61.46 12.74 1.10
N ASN A 68 62.10 12.25 2.16
CA ASN A 68 61.71 12.53 3.54
C ASN A 68 62.89 13.17 4.27
N GLN A 69 63.05 14.49 4.14
CA GLN A 69 63.87 15.33 5.03
C GLN A 69 63.52 16.80 4.75
N ASP A 70 62.51 17.35 5.42
CA ASP A 70 62.69 18.51 6.31
C ASP A 70 61.36 19.14 6.79
N LYS A 71 61.36 19.38 8.11
CA LYS A 71 60.74 20.49 8.86
C LYS A 71 59.23 20.52 9.17
N LYS A 72 58.99 20.20 10.45
CA LYS A 72 58.08 20.87 11.39
C LYS A 72 58.21 22.41 11.33
N ASP A 73 57.10 23.15 11.41
CA ASP A 73 56.70 23.88 12.64
C ASP A 73 55.58 24.92 12.45
N SER A 74 54.73 24.99 13.49
CA SER A 74 54.10 26.19 14.08
C SER A 74 52.80 26.82 13.51
N LYS A 75 52.15 27.57 14.42
CA LYS A 75 50.73 27.91 14.60
C LYS A 75 50.31 29.25 13.94
N LYS A 76 48.98 29.42 13.79
CA LYS A 76 48.14 30.64 13.56
C LYS A 76 48.59 31.91 14.35
N PRO A 77 48.08 33.17 14.17
CA PRO A 77 46.77 33.61 13.61
C PRO A 77 46.64 35.03 12.93
N GLN A 78 45.42 35.33 12.43
CA GLN A 78 44.65 36.60 12.45
C GLN A 78 44.97 37.86 11.57
N SER A 79 43.91 38.27 10.83
CA SER A 79 43.29 39.62 10.77
C SER A 79 43.42 40.53 9.52
N LYS A 80 42.30 41.26 9.28
CA LYS A 80 42.09 42.56 8.59
C LYS A 80 41.74 42.64 7.08
N LEU A 81 40.43 42.82 6.83
CA LEU A 81 39.75 44.00 6.24
C LEU A 81 40.46 44.86 5.15
N LYS A 82 39.77 45.03 4.00
CA LYS A 82 39.47 46.27 3.21
C LYS A 82 39.00 45.87 1.78
N ASN A 83 38.13 46.54 1.02
CA ASN A 83 37.25 47.71 1.16
C ASN A 83 36.38 47.89 -0.12
N ARG A 84 35.42 48.84 -0.07
CA ARG A 84 34.56 49.49 -1.13
C ARG A 84 33.09 49.02 -1.13
N LYS A 85 32.09 49.73 -0.56
CA LYS A 85 31.48 51.09 -0.80
C LYS A 85 31.03 51.31 -2.25
N HIS A 86 29.86 51.84 -2.62
CA HIS A 86 28.62 52.40 -2.02
C HIS A 86 27.57 52.40 -3.16
N ILE A 87 26.24 52.52 -2.96
CA ILE A 87 25.48 53.79 -3.02
C ILE A 87 23.98 53.47 -2.69
N ARG A 88 23.50 53.97 -1.53
CA ARG A 88 22.37 54.93 -1.26
C ARG A 88 20.95 54.32 -1.26
N LYS A 89 20.32 54.22 -0.08
CA LYS A 89 19.44 55.19 0.68
C LYS A 89 17.97 54.80 0.41
N GLY A 90 17.18 54.30 1.38
CA GLY A 90 16.71 54.93 2.64
C GLY A 90 15.34 55.57 2.36
N LEU A 91 14.21 55.31 3.03
CA LEU A 91 13.87 55.21 4.46
C LEU A 91 12.52 54.44 4.61
N ASP A 92 12.35 53.54 5.58
CA ASP A 92 11.62 53.68 6.88
C ASP A 92 10.11 54.01 6.75
N LYS A 93 9.13 53.49 7.52
CA LYS A 93 9.09 52.65 8.73
C LYS A 93 7.64 52.19 8.97
N ARG A 94 7.49 51.22 9.87
CA ARG A 94 6.26 50.58 10.36
C ARG A 94 5.47 51.47 11.34
N GLY A 95 4.14 51.31 11.30
CA GLY A 95 3.29 50.90 12.44
C GLY A 95 2.77 51.98 13.41
N LEU A 96 1.46 51.99 13.66
CA LEU A 96 0.83 51.56 14.92
C LEU A 96 -0.70 51.78 14.91
N GLU A 97 -1.38 50.90 15.64
CA GLU A 97 -2.83 50.81 15.88
C GLU A 97 -3.31 51.83 16.93
N ALA A 98 -4.61 52.15 16.94
CA ALA A 98 -5.40 52.32 18.18
C ALA A 98 -6.92 52.34 17.89
N LYS A 99 -7.69 51.81 18.85
CA LYS A 99 -9.15 51.58 18.90
C LYS A 99 -9.91 52.70 19.65
N GLN A 100 -11.25 52.55 19.67
CA GLN A 100 -12.27 53.11 20.57
C GLN A 100 -12.70 54.55 20.23
N GLY A 101 -13.96 54.96 20.32
CA GLY A 101 -15.22 54.42 20.85
C GLY A 101 -16.16 55.61 21.13
N GLU A 102 -17.47 55.34 21.14
CA GLU A 102 -18.57 56.16 21.73
C GLU A 102 -19.16 57.40 21.00
N GLN A 103 -20.45 57.22 20.67
CA GLN A 103 -21.63 58.09 20.89
C GLN A 103 -21.50 59.61 20.78
N THR A 104 -22.35 60.25 19.94
CA THR A 104 -23.20 61.40 20.33
C THR A 104 -24.35 61.57 19.31
N GLU A 105 -25.49 61.99 19.83
CA GLU A 105 -26.81 62.18 19.23
C GLU A 105 -26.93 63.37 18.23
N GLU A 106 -28.06 63.37 17.51
CA GLU A 106 -28.91 64.52 17.16
C GLU A 106 -28.42 65.60 16.17
N ARG A 107 -29.03 65.67 14.97
CA ARG A 107 -30.14 66.63 14.67
C ARG A 107 -30.60 66.61 13.20
N LEU A 108 -31.88 66.94 13.08
CA LEU A 108 -32.75 66.97 11.90
C LEU A 108 -32.43 68.08 10.87
N SER A 109 -32.73 67.78 9.60
CA SER A 109 -33.37 68.61 8.55
C SER A 109 -33.13 67.91 7.21
N GLY A 110 -34.03 67.75 6.24
CA GLY A 110 -35.39 68.22 5.98
C GLY A 110 -35.56 68.13 4.45
N GLU A 111 -36.73 67.67 3.99
CA GLU A 111 -37.31 67.82 2.62
C GLU A 111 -36.64 66.99 1.49
N GLY A 112 -37.31 66.35 0.53
CA GLY A 112 -38.71 66.23 0.12
C GLY A 112 -38.73 65.71 -1.34
N GLN A 113 -39.59 64.73 -1.63
CA GLN A 113 -40.20 64.37 -2.94
C GLN A 113 -39.31 64.02 -4.16
N GLU A 114 -39.47 62.81 -4.73
CA GLU A 114 -40.29 62.54 -5.93
C GLU A 114 -40.11 61.09 -6.45
N GLN A 115 -41.22 60.46 -6.82
CA GLN A 115 -41.29 59.17 -7.51
C GLN A 115 -41.11 59.39 -9.02
N GLU A 116 -40.19 58.69 -9.67
CA GLU A 116 -40.27 58.43 -11.11
C GLU A 116 -39.91 56.97 -11.44
N ALA A 117 -40.90 56.26 -11.98
CA ALA A 117 -40.78 54.95 -12.56
C ALA A 117 -40.02 55.02 -13.90
N LYS A 118 -38.83 54.40 -13.98
CA LYS A 118 -38.14 54.17 -15.26
C LYS A 118 -38.18 52.70 -15.66
N HIS A 119 -39.03 52.43 -16.64
CA HIS A 119 -39.06 51.22 -17.46
C HIS A 119 -37.64 50.84 -17.94
N GLN A 120 -37.09 49.73 -17.43
CA GLN A 120 -35.92 49.11 -18.06
C GLN A 120 -36.37 48.26 -19.26
N ARG A 121 -35.99 48.70 -20.45
CA ARG A 121 -36.16 47.99 -21.72
C ARG A 121 -35.61 46.56 -21.63
N ILE A 122 -36.46 45.58 -21.92
CA ILE A 122 -36.12 44.16 -22.06
C ILE A 122 -35.08 44.02 -23.19
N LYS A 123 -33.88 43.55 -22.86
CA LYS A 123 -32.91 43.09 -23.88
C LYS A 123 -33.41 41.77 -24.46
N LYS A 124 -33.50 41.70 -25.79
CA LYS A 124 -33.83 40.47 -26.55
C LYS A 124 -32.88 39.33 -26.17
N PRO A 125 -33.33 38.06 -26.18
CA PRO A 125 -32.48 36.93 -25.86
C PRO A 125 -31.35 36.78 -26.90
N LEU A 126 -30.12 36.66 -26.40
CA LEU A 126 -28.92 36.42 -27.20
C LEU A 126 -28.97 35.01 -27.82
N LYS A 127 -28.55 34.90 -29.09
CA LYS A 127 -28.41 33.63 -29.81
C LYS A 127 -27.31 32.77 -29.17
N VAL A 128 -27.54 31.46 -29.14
CA VAL A 128 -26.71 30.38 -28.55
C VAL A 128 -25.28 30.30 -29.11
N SER A 129 -24.92 31.06 -30.15
CA SER A 129 -23.60 30.98 -30.80
C SER A 129 -22.52 31.90 -30.24
N GLU A 130 -22.82 32.81 -29.29
CA GLU A 130 -21.86 33.84 -28.84
C GLU A 130 -21.47 33.77 -27.34
N SER A 131 -21.78 32.68 -26.64
CA SER A 131 -21.37 32.48 -25.24
C SER A 131 -20.27 31.42 -25.06
N GLN A 132 -19.26 31.40 -25.94
CA GLN A 132 -17.98 30.70 -25.66
C GLN A 132 -17.05 31.57 -24.79
N GLY A 133 -17.61 32.23 -23.78
CA GLY A 133 -16.87 33.04 -22.82
C GLY A 133 -16.36 32.19 -21.66
N HIS A 134 -15.04 32.07 -21.53
CA HIS A 134 -14.30 31.61 -20.34
C HIS A 134 -15.13 30.91 -19.25
N HIS A 135 -15.46 29.62 -19.44
CA HIS A 135 -15.95 28.80 -18.35
C HIS A 135 -14.79 28.53 -17.37
N ASP A 136 -14.95 28.96 -16.11
CA ASP A 136 -14.01 28.60 -15.04
C ASP A 136 -14.07 27.07 -14.86
N PRO A 137 -12.99 26.31 -15.14
CA PRO A 137 -13.00 24.85 -15.09
C PRO A 137 -13.21 24.27 -13.68
N ARG A 138 -13.28 25.12 -12.66
CA ARG A 138 -13.54 24.76 -11.26
C ARG A 138 -15.03 24.82 -10.91
N LYS A 139 -15.82 25.60 -11.65
CA LYS A 139 -17.23 25.86 -11.34
C LYS A 139 -18.15 25.07 -12.27
N VAL A 140 -19.33 24.75 -11.74
CA VAL A 140 -20.40 24.10 -12.51
C VAL A 140 -20.93 25.08 -13.55
N SER A 141 -21.00 24.62 -14.81
CA SER A 141 -21.59 25.37 -15.92
C SER A 141 -23.09 25.15 -15.97
N MET A 142 -23.82 26.05 -16.65
CA MET A 142 -25.25 25.85 -16.95
C MET A 142 -25.48 24.78 -18.02
N ILE A 143 -24.46 24.47 -18.83
CA ILE A 143 -24.52 23.48 -19.90
C ILE A 143 -24.24 22.09 -19.32
N LEU A 144 -25.21 21.16 -19.40
CA LEU A 144 -25.10 19.84 -18.80
C LEU A 144 -23.99 18.99 -19.45
N GLU A 145 -23.85 19.05 -20.77
CA GLU A 145 -22.86 18.23 -21.48
C GLU A 145 -21.43 18.60 -21.11
N TYR A 146 -21.14 19.90 -20.94
CA TYR A 146 -19.83 20.36 -20.43
C TYR A 146 -19.54 19.81 -19.03
N ASN A 147 -20.54 19.81 -18.14
CA ASN A 147 -20.36 19.26 -16.79
C ASN A 147 -20.11 17.74 -16.84
N LYS A 148 -20.77 17.03 -17.76
CA LYS A 148 -20.61 15.58 -17.95
C LYS A 148 -19.20 15.25 -18.44
N GLU A 149 -18.70 15.94 -19.47
CA GLU A 149 -17.32 15.82 -19.94
C GLU A 149 -16.33 16.12 -18.81
N ARG A 150 -16.59 17.17 -18.02
CA ARG A 150 -15.71 17.53 -16.91
C ARG A 150 -15.62 16.43 -15.84
N ILE A 151 -16.73 15.77 -15.52
CA ILE A 151 -16.73 14.62 -14.59
C ILE A 151 -16.00 13.42 -15.21
N ARG A 152 -16.18 13.16 -16.51
CA ARG A 152 -15.44 12.11 -17.23
C ARG A 152 -13.92 12.35 -17.15
N ASP A 153 -13.46 13.59 -17.29
CA ASP A 153 -12.05 13.96 -17.16
C ASP A 153 -11.51 13.78 -15.73
N ILE A 154 -12.29 14.19 -14.73
CA ILE A 154 -11.87 14.13 -13.31
C ILE A 154 -11.65 12.68 -12.85
N TYR A 155 -12.52 11.77 -13.28
CA TYR A 155 -12.48 10.36 -12.89
C TYR A 155 -11.87 9.43 -13.94
N ASP A 156 -11.34 9.98 -15.04
CA ASP A 156 -10.70 9.21 -16.12
C ASP A 156 -11.60 8.12 -16.73
N LEU A 157 -12.83 8.47 -17.06
CA LEU A 157 -13.74 7.58 -17.79
C LEU A 157 -13.28 7.44 -19.25
N PRO A 158 -13.37 6.25 -19.87
CA PRO A 158 -14.07 5.04 -19.43
C PRO A 158 -13.21 4.02 -18.65
N THR A 159 -11.96 4.39 -18.31
CA THR A 159 -10.99 3.51 -17.63
C THR A 159 -11.45 3.13 -16.23
N ASN A 160 -11.89 4.12 -15.46
CA ASN A 160 -12.44 3.89 -14.13
C ASN A 160 -13.88 3.33 -14.21
N LYS A 161 -14.14 2.16 -13.63
CA LYS A 161 -15.44 1.47 -13.77
C LYS A 161 -16.36 1.55 -12.55
N ASP A 162 -15.90 2.13 -11.45
CA ASP A 162 -16.70 2.24 -10.22
C ASP A 162 -17.60 3.49 -10.15
N LEU A 163 -17.34 4.50 -10.98
CA LEU A 163 -18.20 5.67 -11.11
C LEU A 163 -19.31 5.41 -12.13
N ILE A 164 -20.56 5.58 -11.72
CA ILE A 164 -21.72 5.49 -12.60
C ILE A 164 -22.24 6.89 -12.89
N ILE A 165 -22.38 7.19 -14.19
CA ILE A 165 -23.12 8.35 -14.69
C ILE A 165 -24.41 7.84 -15.31
N ARG A 166 -25.55 8.29 -14.79
CA ARG A 166 -26.87 7.94 -15.32
C ARG A 166 -27.62 9.19 -15.73
N GLU A 167 -28.02 9.23 -16.99
CA GLU A 167 -28.83 10.30 -17.56
C GLU A 167 -30.32 10.06 -17.26
N LEU A 168 -31.05 11.14 -17.04
CA LEU A 168 -32.49 11.13 -16.82
C LEU A 168 -33.13 12.41 -17.37
N THR A 169 -34.43 12.35 -17.58
CA THR A 169 -35.24 13.52 -17.92
C THR A 169 -36.19 13.79 -16.78
N ILE A 170 -36.19 15.03 -16.28
CA ILE A 170 -37.15 15.49 -15.29
C ILE A 170 -38.46 15.77 -16.02
N ALA A 171 -39.57 15.24 -15.53
CA ALA A 171 -40.89 15.43 -16.15
C ALA A 171 -41.44 16.85 -15.83
N THR A 172 -40.84 17.85 -16.46
CA THR A 172 -41.30 19.25 -16.49
C THR A 172 -41.92 19.57 -17.86
N GLU A 173 -42.69 20.65 -17.95
CA GLU A 173 -43.10 21.23 -19.24
C GLU A 173 -42.35 22.55 -19.51
N PRO A 174 -41.37 22.61 -20.44
CA PRO A 174 -40.79 21.53 -21.24
C PRO A 174 -39.86 20.60 -20.44
N PRO A 175 -39.60 19.36 -20.91
CA PRO A 175 -38.78 18.39 -20.20
C PRO A 175 -37.33 18.85 -20.08
N VAL A 176 -36.77 18.76 -18.86
CA VAL A 176 -35.40 19.20 -18.57
C VAL A 176 -34.49 17.98 -18.43
N GLN A 177 -33.35 18.02 -19.10
CA GLN A 177 -32.33 16.96 -18.99
C GLN A 177 -31.55 17.08 -17.69
N ALA A 178 -31.21 15.94 -17.09
CA ALA A 178 -30.40 15.87 -15.90
C ALA A 178 -29.53 14.60 -15.93
N PHE A 179 -28.48 14.56 -15.10
CA PHE A 179 -27.77 13.31 -14.84
C PHE A 179 -27.40 13.20 -13.37
N VAL A 180 -27.34 11.95 -12.89
CA VAL A 180 -26.81 11.62 -11.57
C VAL A 180 -25.44 10.96 -11.70
N VAL A 181 -24.58 11.25 -10.73
CA VAL A 181 -23.25 10.67 -10.58
C VAL A 181 -23.12 10.09 -9.18
N PHE A 182 -22.73 8.83 -9.10
CA PHE A 182 -22.50 8.17 -7.81
C PHE A 182 -21.42 7.09 -7.95
N MET A 183 -20.83 6.73 -6.81
CA MET A 183 -19.84 5.65 -6.72
C MET A 183 -20.54 4.35 -6.38
N GLU A 184 -20.44 3.36 -7.27
CA GLU A 184 -20.93 2.02 -7.01
C GLU A 184 -20.15 1.38 -5.86
N GLY A 185 -20.85 0.67 -4.96
CA GLY A 185 -20.28 0.07 -3.76
C GLY A 185 -20.17 0.99 -2.54
N LEU A 186 -20.30 2.32 -2.72
CA LEU A 186 -20.43 3.28 -1.60
C LEU A 186 -21.85 3.80 -1.40
N SER A 187 -22.59 3.93 -2.51
CA SER A 187 -23.95 4.48 -2.51
C SER A 187 -25.01 3.37 -2.58
N ASP A 188 -26.13 3.56 -1.87
CA ASP A 188 -27.25 2.64 -1.87
C ASP A 188 -28.10 2.81 -3.14
N LYS A 189 -28.11 1.79 -4.00
CA LYS A 189 -28.89 1.79 -5.24
C LYS A 189 -30.40 1.89 -4.98
N THR A 190 -30.89 1.34 -3.87
CA THR A 190 -32.33 1.37 -3.54
C THR A 190 -32.76 2.79 -3.16
N ILE A 191 -31.95 3.51 -2.38
CA ILE A 191 -32.17 4.91 -2.04
C ILE A 191 -32.10 5.78 -3.30
N ILE A 192 -31.08 5.60 -4.15
CA ILE A 192 -30.97 6.37 -5.41
C ILE A 192 -32.20 6.16 -6.29
N ASN A 193 -32.64 4.91 -6.47
CA ASN A 193 -33.79 4.60 -7.33
C ASN A 193 -35.10 5.14 -6.74
N ARG A 194 -35.33 4.95 -5.44
CA ARG A 194 -36.59 5.30 -4.76
C ARG A 194 -36.72 6.79 -4.46
N ASP A 195 -35.61 7.43 -4.04
CA ASP A 195 -35.62 8.76 -3.43
C ASP A 195 -35.03 9.84 -4.37
N ILE A 196 -34.36 9.46 -5.47
CA ILE A 196 -33.86 10.41 -6.48
C ILE A 196 -34.51 10.16 -7.84
N LEU A 197 -34.33 8.97 -8.42
CA LEU A 197 -34.75 8.73 -9.80
C LEU A 197 -36.29 8.68 -9.95
N LYS A 198 -36.98 7.92 -9.10
CA LYS A 198 -38.44 7.78 -9.18
C LYS A 198 -39.18 9.12 -9.00
N PRO A 199 -38.84 9.98 -8.02
CA PRO A 199 -39.49 11.27 -7.86
C PRO A 199 -39.26 12.21 -9.04
N LEU A 200 -38.02 12.26 -9.56
CA LEU A 200 -37.66 13.14 -10.68
C LEU A 200 -38.26 12.71 -12.02
N MET A 201 -38.39 11.40 -12.26
CA MET A 201 -38.88 10.88 -13.54
C MET A 201 -40.39 10.70 -13.61
N LEU A 202 -41.06 10.34 -12.49
CA LEU A 202 -42.47 9.93 -12.49
C LEU A 202 -43.39 10.83 -11.66
N LEU A 203 -42.87 11.52 -10.64
CA LEU A 203 -43.68 12.25 -9.66
C LEU A 203 -43.54 13.77 -9.76
N SER A 204 -42.65 14.28 -10.61
CA SER A 204 -42.58 15.71 -10.89
C SER A 204 -43.80 16.10 -11.73
N ASN A 205 -44.86 16.57 -11.10
CA ASN A 205 -46.03 17.10 -11.80
C ASN A 205 -45.88 18.64 -11.92
N ILE A 206 -44.74 19.08 -12.47
CA ILE A 206 -44.41 20.51 -12.58
C ILE A 206 -45.14 21.06 -13.81
N GLN A 207 -46.33 21.64 -13.57
CA GLN A 207 -47.20 22.23 -14.60
C GLN A 207 -46.82 23.68 -14.98
N GLU A 208 -45.85 24.30 -14.29
CA GLU A 208 -45.41 25.67 -14.56
C GLU A 208 -43.98 25.72 -15.12
N THR A 209 -43.74 26.64 -16.06
CA THR A 209 -42.40 26.94 -16.60
C THR A 209 -41.54 27.62 -15.53
N VAL A 210 -40.89 26.83 -14.68
CA VAL A 210 -40.00 27.34 -13.63
C VAL A 210 -38.67 27.76 -14.25
N LYS A 211 -38.20 28.99 -13.96
CA LYS A 211 -36.86 29.46 -14.37
C LYS A 211 -35.79 28.53 -13.81
N ALA A 212 -34.71 28.25 -14.55
CA ALA A 212 -33.67 27.30 -14.14
C ALA A 212 -33.11 27.50 -12.71
N HIS A 213 -32.90 28.74 -12.26
CA HIS A 213 -32.43 29.01 -10.89
C HIS A 213 -33.44 28.65 -9.77
N LEU A 214 -34.75 28.63 -10.07
CA LEU A 214 -35.81 28.21 -9.15
C LEU A 214 -36.05 26.70 -9.23
N LEU A 215 -35.66 26.07 -10.35
CA LEU A 215 -35.84 24.64 -10.56
C LEU A 215 -35.01 23.82 -9.56
N ILE A 216 -33.76 24.24 -9.30
CA ILE A 216 -32.91 23.54 -8.33
C ILE A 216 -33.45 23.63 -6.90
N ASP A 217 -33.95 24.80 -6.49
CA ASP A 217 -34.56 25.02 -5.18
C ASP A 217 -35.87 24.23 -5.02
N TYR A 218 -36.68 24.16 -6.09
CA TYR A 218 -37.90 23.38 -6.12
C TYR A 218 -37.60 21.88 -6.01
N VAL A 219 -36.65 21.38 -6.79
CA VAL A 219 -36.21 19.98 -6.74
C VAL A 219 -35.73 19.63 -5.33
N GLN A 220 -34.92 20.49 -4.73
CA GLN A 220 -34.40 20.29 -3.38
C GLN A 220 -35.49 20.28 -2.31
N LYS A 221 -36.47 21.19 -2.36
CA LYS A 221 -37.48 21.35 -1.31
C LYS A 221 -38.71 20.46 -1.48
N SER A 222 -39.04 20.09 -2.71
CA SER A 222 -40.35 19.49 -3.04
C SER A 222 -40.27 18.10 -3.66
N LEU A 223 -39.14 17.73 -4.30
CA LEU A 223 -39.04 16.44 -5.01
C LEU A 223 -38.07 15.45 -4.39
N LEU A 224 -37.09 15.91 -3.60
CA LEU A 224 -36.11 15.04 -2.97
C LEU A 224 -36.48 14.82 -1.49
N PRO A 225 -37.02 13.64 -1.11
CA PRO A 225 -37.35 13.32 0.28
C PRO A 225 -36.12 13.04 1.17
N GLY A 226 -34.90 13.15 0.62
CA GLY A 226 -33.66 12.83 1.33
C GLY A 226 -33.37 13.76 2.51
N ASN A 227 -32.83 13.19 3.59
CA ASN A 227 -32.58 13.90 4.85
C ASN A 227 -31.58 15.07 4.71
N GLN A 228 -30.56 14.93 3.86
CA GLN A 228 -29.54 15.94 3.63
C GLN A 228 -29.32 16.14 2.13
N VAL A 229 -29.74 17.31 1.65
CA VAL A 229 -29.50 17.78 0.28
C VAL A 229 -28.77 19.11 0.37
N THR A 230 -27.57 19.19 -0.21
CA THR A 230 -26.77 20.43 -0.26
C THR A 230 -26.55 20.85 -1.71
N SER A 231 -26.57 22.16 -1.97
CA SER A 231 -26.25 22.71 -3.29
C SER A 231 -24.82 23.21 -3.33
N HIS A 232 -24.07 22.80 -4.36
CA HIS A 232 -22.66 23.16 -4.54
C HIS A 232 -22.41 23.73 -5.93
N SER A 233 -21.59 24.78 -6.01
CA SER A 233 -21.21 25.45 -7.27
C SER A 233 -19.82 25.05 -7.78
N THR A 234 -19.03 24.34 -6.99
CA THR A 234 -17.64 23.97 -7.30
C THR A 234 -17.52 22.47 -7.45
N PHE A 235 -16.85 22.00 -8.52
CA PHE A 235 -16.63 20.56 -8.75
C PHE A 235 -15.91 19.87 -7.60
N LYS A 236 -14.98 20.56 -6.93
CA LYS A 236 -14.25 20.02 -5.78
C LYS A 236 -15.20 19.54 -4.67
N GLU A 237 -16.13 20.39 -4.23
CA GLU A 237 -17.10 20.07 -3.17
C GLU A 237 -18.02 18.92 -3.59
N ILE A 238 -18.44 18.91 -4.86
CA ILE A 238 -19.26 17.83 -5.44
C ILE A 238 -18.48 16.51 -5.43
N THR A 239 -17.23 16.51 -5.88
CA THR A 239 -16.38 15.30 -5.91
C THR A 239 -16.05 14.81 -4.51
N GLU A 240 -15.91 15.68 -3.51
CA GLU A 240 -15.74 15.29 -2.11
C GLU A 240 -16.97 14.55 -1.59
N GLY A 241 -18.18 15.03 -1.94
CA GLY A 241 -19.44 14.35 -1.63
C GLY A 241 -19.56 12.97 -2.33
N VAL A 242 -19.30 12.92 -3.63
CA VAL A 242 -19.37 11.68 -4.43
C VAL A 242 -18.35 10.64 -3.94
N ASN A 243 -17.11 11.03 -3.68
CA ASN A 243 -16.08 10.16 -3.11
C ASN A 243 -16.41 9.70 -1.68
N TYR A 244 -17.36 10.35 -1.01
CA TYR A 244 -17.87 9.94 0.30
C TYR A 244 -19.16 9.09 0.22
N GLY A 245 -19.62 8.76 -0.99
CA GLY A 245 -20.78 7.90 -1.25
C GLY A 245 -22.11 8.63 -1.42
N SER A 246 -22.10 9.95 -1.52
CA SER A 246 -23.29 10.73 -1.90
C SER A 246 -23.53 10.69 -3.41
N THR A 247 -24.76 10.97 -3.83
CA THR A 247 -25.12 11.09 -5.25
C THR A 247 -25.19 12.56 -5.64
N ALA A 248 -24.49 12.95 -6.69
CA ALA A 248 -24.56 14.29 -7.26
C ALA A 248 -25.57 14.32 -8.42
N LEU A 249 -26.50 15.26 -8.40
CA LEU A 249 -27.50 15.51 -9.43
C LEU A 249 -27.18 16.85 -10.13
N PHE A 250 -27.01 16.78 -11.44
CA PHE A 250 -26.82 17.94 -12.31
C PHE A 250 -28.07 18.12 -13.17
N ILE A 251 -28.52 19.37 -13.32
CA ILE A 251 -29.75 19.73 -14.03
C ILE A 251 -29.39 20.77 -15.11
N GLU A 252 -29.89 20.59 -16.34
CA GLU A 252 -29.65 21.52 -17.44
C GLU A 252 -30.16 22.93 -17.10
N GLY A 253 -29.36 23.95 -17.41
CA GLY A 253 -29.64 25.35 -17.11
C GLY A 253 -29.25 25.81 -15.71
N CYS A 254 -28.82 24.91 -14.82
CA CYS A 254 -28.40 25.24 -13.44
C CYS A 254 -26.87 25.36 -13.34
N ASN A 255 -26.38 26.40 -12.68
CA ASN A 255 -24.95 26.60 -12.39
C ASN A 255 -24.50 25.98 -11.05
N GLN A 256 -25.29 25.04 -10.53
CA GLN A 256 -25.10 24.35 -9.25
C GLN A 256 -25.54 22.90 -9.41
N ALA A 257 -24.95 22.01 -8.61
CA ALA A 257 -25.35 20.61 -8.51
C ALA A 257 -25.85 20.31 -7.10
N LEU A 258 -26.86 19.45 -7.00
CA LEU A 258 -27.37 18.96 -5.73
C LEU A 258 -26.61 17.71 -5.32
N VAL A 259 -26.06 17.68 -4.11
CA VAL A 259 -25.44 16.50 -3.51
C VAL A 259 -26.43 15.94 -2.49
N VAL A 260 -26.94 14.75 -2.77
CA VAL A 260 -27.91 14.04 -1.94
C VAL A 260 -27.18 12.93 -1.18
N GLU A 261 -27.38 12.88 0.13
CA GLU A 261 -26.82 11.80 0.95
C GLU A 261 -27.52 10.47 0.63
N THR A 262 -26.80 9.57 -0.02
CA THR A 262 -27.27 8.24 -0.43
C THR A 262 -26.30 7.15 0.01
N LYS A 263 -25.56 7.38 1.10
CA LYS A 263 -24.53 6.46 1.56
C LYS A 263 -25.19 5.15 1.98
N GLY A 264 -24.72 4.06 1.38
CA GLY A 264 -25.19 2.71 1.63
C GLY A 264 -24.01 1.84 1.91
N TRP A 265 -23.27 2.12 2.99
CA TRP A 265 -22.17 1.23 3.37
C TRP A 265 -22.79 -0.12 3.72
N GLU A 266 -22.42 -1.18 3.01
CA GLU A 266 -22.87 -2.53 3.33
C GLU A 266 -22.29 -2.92 4.70
N HIS A 267 -23.06 -2.70 5.77
CA HIS A 267 -22.66 -3.10 7.14
C HIS A 267 -22.93 -4.58 7.40
N ARG A 268 -23.74 -5.24 6.56
CA ARG A 268 -24.18 -6.61 6.74
C ARG A 268 -23.39 -7.50 5.77
N GLY A 269 -22.19 -7.91 6.17
CA GLY A 269 -21.34 -8.83 5.38
C GLY A 269 -19.83 -8.69 5.61
N VAL A 270 -19.38 -7.60 6.24
CA VAL A 270 -17.95 -7.38 6.53
C VAL A 270 -17.58 -8.00 7.86
N ASP A 271 -16.87 -9.13 7.80
CA ASP A 271 -16.40 -9.86 8.98
C ASP A 271 -15.03 -9.36 9.48
N LYS A 272 -14.58 -9.96 10.58
CA LYS A 272 -13.24 -9.69 11.14
C LYS A 272 -12.16 -10.49 10.40
N PRO A 273 -10.95 -9.91 10.25
CA PRO A 273 -9.81 -10.64 9.70
C PRO A 273 -9.53 -11.91 10.50
N GLN A 274 -9.32 -13.04 9.83
CA GLN A 274 -9.01 -14.32 10.47
C GLN A 274 -7.51 -14.55 10.59
N ASN A 275 -6.73 -14.14 9.57
CA ASN A 275 -5.29 -14.38 9.48
C ASN A 275 -4.43 -13.18 9.92
N GLU A 276 -4.95 -11.95 9.85
CA GLU A 276 -4.29 -10.68 10.16
C GLU A 276 -4.98 -9.95 11.31
N MET A 277 -5.33 -10.68 12.38
CA MET A 277 -5.91 -10.12 13.60
C MET A 277 -4.97 -9.10 14.26
N VAL A 278 -5.51 -7.96 14.70
CA VAL A 278 -4.76 -6.92 15.42
C VAL A 278 -5.49 -6.50 16.70
N VAL A 279 -4.70 -6.09 17.69
CA VAL A 279 -5.24 -5.57 18.96
C VAL A 279 -5.70 -4.12 18.77
N ARG A 280 -4.94 -3.33 18.00
CA ARG A 280 -5.23 -1.92 17.71
C ARG A 280 -5.30 -1.66 16.22
N GLY A 281 -6.41 -1.11 15.77
CA GLY A 281 -6.64 -0.71 14.38
C GLY A 281 -8.02 -1.15 13.89
N PRO A 282 -8.34 -0.91 12.61
CA PRO A 282 -9.53 -1.47 11.99
C PRO A 282 -9.55 -2.99 12.07
N GLN A 283 -10.74 -3.56 12.28
CA GLN A 283 -11.01 -5.00 12.33
C GLN A 283 -11.95 -5.43 11.20
N GLU A 284 -11.96 -4.69 10.09
CA GLU A 284 -12.75 -5.03 8.91
C GLU A 284 -11.88 -5.87 7.96
N ALA A 285 -12.43 -6.96 7.43
CA ALA A 285 -11.82 -7.76 6.37
C ALA A 285 -12.58 -7.62 5.04
N PHE A 286 -11.94 -7.98 3.94
CA PHE A 286 -12.62 -8.12 2.65
C PHE A 286 -13.61 -9.30 2.67
N THR A 287 -14.57 -9.25 1.76
CA THR A 287 -15.59 -10.29 1.54
C THR A 287 -15.37 -10.94 0.18
N GLU A 288 -16.19 -11.92 -0.20
CA GLU A 288 -16.11 -12.55 -1.52
C GLU A 288 -16.68 -11.65 -2.64
N MET A 289 -17.38 -10.57 -2.30
CA MET A 289 -18.03 -9.71 -3.28
C MET A 289 -17.09 -8.59 -3.76
N LEU A 290 -16.73 -8.61 -5.05
CA LEU A 290 -15.77 -7.65 -5.62
C LEU A 290 -16.17 -6.18 -5.42
N ARG A 291 -17.46 -5.87 -5.61
CA ARG A 291 -17.95 -4.48 -5.49
C ARG A 291 -17.88 -3.97 -4.06
N VAL A 292 -18.17 -4.81 -3.08
CA VAL A 292 -18.03 -4.48 -1.65
C VAL A 292 -16.56 -4.19 -1.34
N ASN A 293 -15.64 -5.01 -1.84
CA ASN A 293 -14.21 -4.82 -1.63
C ASN A 293 -13.69 -3.50 -2.24
N THR A 294 -14.12 -3.16 -3.46
CA THR A 294 -13.77 -1.86 -4.07
C THR A 294 -14.32 -0.68 -3.25
N GLY A 295 -15.54 -0.80 -2.72
CA GLY A 295 -16.16 0.17 -1.82
C GLY A 295 -15.41 0.33 -0.50
N LEU A 296 -14.95 -0.78 0.11
CA LEU A 296 -14.14 -0.76 1.33
C LEU A 296 -12.83 0.02 1.11
N ILE A 297 -12.13 -0.19 0.00
CA ILE A 297 -10.91 0.56 -0.33
C ILE A 297 -11.23 2.05 -0.54
N ARG A 298 -12.29 2.38 -1.29
CA ARG A 298 -12.74 3.77 -1.54
C ARG A 298 -13.14 4.50 -0.26
N ARG A 299 -13.66 3.80 0.75
CA ARG A 299 -13.99 4.38 2.07
C ARG A 299 -12.75 4.94 2.78
N TYR A 300 -11.61 4.25 2.65
CA TYR A 300 -10.31 4.73 3.16
C TYR A 300 -9.67 5.77 2.23
N VAL A 301 -9.72 5.56 0.91
CA VAL A 301 -9.11 6.42 -0.10
C VAL A 301 -10.17 7.22 -0.86
N ARG A 302 -10.55 8.36 -0.29
CA ARG A 302 -11.58 9.28 -0.82
C ARG A 302 -10.97 10.27 -1.82
N SER A 303 -10.55 9.76 -2.96
CA SER A 303 -9.92 10.57 -4.02
C SER A 303 -10.46 10.18 -5.38
N SER A 304 -10.65 11.17 -6.25
CA SER A 304 -10.96 10.96 -7.67
C SER A 304 -9.79 10.34 -8.44
N ASP A 305 -8.56 10.44 -7.93
CA ASP A 305 -7.37 9.88 -8.56
C ASP A 305 -7.20 8.37 -8.33
N LEU A 306 -7.98 7.77 -7.42
CA LEU A 306 -8.05 6.31 -7.32
C LEU A 306 -8.82 5.81 -8.54
N THR A 307 -8.24 4.85 -9.26
CA THR A 307 -8.81 4.29 -10.49
C THR A 307 -9.01 2.79 -10.31
N THR A 308 -10.17 2.29 -10.75
CA THR A 308 -10.54 0.87 -10.74
C THR A 308 -10.74 0.40 -12.18
N GLU A 309 -9.80 -0.35 -12.73
CA GLU A 309 -9.91 -0.98 -14.05
C GLU A 309 -10.44 -2.40 -13.91
N MET A 310 -11.46 -2.75 -14.70
CA MET A 310 -12.03 -4.11 -14.71
C MET A 310 -11.50 -4.90 -15.91
N ILE A 311 -10.97 -6.08 -15.65
CA ILE A 311 -10.42 -7.01 -16.64
C ILE A 311 -11.13 -8.35 -16.48
N LYS A 312 -11.50 -8.98 -17.60
CA LYS A 312 -12.06 -10.34 -17.61
C LYS A 312 -10.98 -11.33 -18.02
N VAL A 313 -10.84 -12.42 -17.26
CA VAL A 313 -9.85 -13.47 -17.55
C VAL A 313 -10.52 -14.84 -17.56
N GLY A 314 -10.15 -15.66 -18.54
CA GLY A 314 -10.65 -17.02 -18.75
C GLY A 314 -11.42 -17.16 -20.06
N ASN A 315 -11.19 -18.26 -20.79
CA ASN A 315 -11.86 -18.52 -22.07
C ASN A 315 -13.27 -19.10 -21.91
N THR A 316 -13.46 -19.97 -20.91
CA THR A 316 -14.73 -20.65 -20.63
C THR A 316 -15.47 -19.96 -19.49
N SER A 317 -14.79 -19.76 -18.36
CA SER A 317 -15.31 -19.01 -17.21
C SER A 317 -14.64 -17.64 -17.16
N ASN A 318 -15.38 -16.60 -17.55
CA ASN A 318 -14.92 -15.22 -17.51
C ASN A 318 -14.98 -14.67 -16.08
N THR A 319 -13.88 -14.74 -15.35
CA THR A 319 -13.77 -14.20 -13.99
C THR A 319 -13.45 -12.69 -14.06
N ASP A 320 -14.16 -11.88 -13.29
CA ASP A 320 -13.92 -10.43 -13.18
C ASP A 320 -12.77 -10.16 -12.19
N ILE A 321 -11.79 -9.39 -12.66
CA ILE A 321 -10.63 -8.93 -11.89
C ILE A 321 -10.64 -7.40 -11.87
N ALA A 322 -10.50 -6.79 -10.70
CA ALA A 322 -10.34 -5.35 -10.55
C ALA A 322 -8.87 -5.01 -10.24
N VAL A 323 -8.27 -4.13 -11.04
CA VAL A 323 -6.95 -3.55 -10.80
C VAL A 323 -7.14 -2.12 -10.29
N MET A 324 -6.76 -1.89 -9.04
CA MET A 324 -6.88 -0.59 -8.37
C MET A 324 -5.52 0.05 -8.14
N TYR A 325 -5.39 1.33 -8.46
CA TYR A 325 -4.17 2.12 -8.26
C TYR A 325 -4.46 3.62 -8.18
N MET A 326 -3.54 4.38 -7.59
CA MET A 326 -3.60 5.85 -7.55
C MET A 326 -2.96 6.44 -8.81
N LYS A 327 -3.76 6.96 -9.76
CA LYS A 327 -3.29 7.45 -11.07
C LYS A 327 -2.21 8.54 -10.97
N ASN A 328 -2.31 9.41 -9.97
CA ASN A 328 -1.40 10.52 -9.73
C ASN A 328 -0.12 10.12 -8.97
N ILE A 329 -0.04 8.90 -8.41
CA ILE A 329 1.08 8.43 -7.59
C ILE A 329 1.78 7.23 -8.24
N ALA A 330 1.02 6.20 -8.63
CA ALA A 330 1.54 4.95 -9.17
C ALA A 330 2.34 5.18 -10.47
N ASN A 331 3.35 4.35 -10.68
CA ASN A 331 4.15 4.36 -11.91
C ASN A 331 3.35 3.76 -13.07
N ASP A 332 3.17 4.49 -14.17
CA ASP A 332 2.41 4.03 -15.33
C ASP A 332 3.00 2.77 -15.96
N LYS A 333 4.33 2.61 -15.93
CA LYS A 333 5.01 1.43 -16.47
C LYS A 333 4.66 0.18 -15.63
N LEU A 334 4.62 0.32 -14.29
CA LEU A 334 4.22 -0.76 -13.39
C LEU A 334 2.74 -1.15 -13.61
N VAL A 335 1.85 -0.16 -13.76
CA VAL A 335 0.42 -0.41 -14.06
C VAL A 335 0.27 -1.16 -15.38
N LYS A 336 1.01 -0.74 -16.42
CA LYS A 336 1.01 -1.44 -17.72
C LYS A 336 1.52 -2.87 -17.61
N GLU A 337 2.56 -3.12 -16.81
CA GLU A 337 3.12 -4.46 -16.63
C GLU A 337 2.12 -5.40 -15.92
N VAL A 338 1.47 -4.95 -14.86
CA VAL A 338 0.40 -5.72 -14.19
C VAL A 338 -0.71 -6.08 -15.19
N LYS A 339 -1.19 -5.08 -15.95
CA LYS A 339 -2.22 -5.31 -16.97
C LYS A 339 -1.75 -6.23 -18.08
N ARG A 340 -0.49 -6.12 -18.52
CA ARG A 340 0.10 -7.01 -19.54
C ARG A 340 0.07 -8.45 -19.07
N ARG A 341 0.53 -8.73 -17.84
CA ARG A 341 0.53 -10.09 -17.27
C ARG A 341 -0.87 -10.66 -17.19
N ILE A 342 -1.81 -9.95 -16.56
CA ILE A 342 -3.20 -10.41 -16.39
C ILE A 342 -3.89 -10.66 -17.74
N ASN A 343 -3.78 -9.74 -18.71
CA ASN A 343 -4.40 -9.90 -20.02
C ASN A 343 -3.75 -10.98 -20.89
N SER A 344 -2.51 -11.39 -20.58
CA SER A 344 -1.79 -12.42 -21.33
C SER A 344 -2.13 -13.83 -20.86
N ILE A 345 -2.87 -13.98 -19.75
CA ILE A 345 -3.24 -15.29 -19.20
C ILE A 345 -4.25 -15.94 -20.15
N LYS A 346 -3.87 -17.10 -20.71
CA LYS A 346 -4.73 -17.94 -21.53
C LYS A 346 -5.01 -19.24 -20.78
N THR A 347 -6.16 -19.29 -20.11
CA THR A 347 -6.66 -20.45 -19.37
C THR A 347 -8.18 -20.55 -19.54
N ASP A 348 -8.77 -21.71 -19.25
CA ASP A 348 -10.22 -21.89 -19.33
C ASP A 348 -10.97 -21.11 -18.25
N GLY A 349 -10.36 -20.91 -17.09
CA GLY A 349 -10.88 -20.08 -16.01
C GLY A 349 -9.90 -19.97 -14.84
N ILE A 350 -10.11 -18.96 -14.00
CA ILE A 350 -9.39 -18.79 -12.73
C ILE A 350 -10.44 -18.84 -11.61
N VAL A 351 -10.30 -19.83 -10.74
CA VAL A 351 -11.26 -20.09 -9.65
C VAL A 351 -10.86 -19.40 -8.35
N ASP A 352 -9.55 -19.30 -8.08
CA ASP A 352 -9.02 -18.74 -6.84
C ASP A 352 -7.92 -17.70 -7.12
N ILE A 353 -7.81 -16.69 -6.25
CA ILE A 353 -6.82 -15.62 -6.41
C ILE A 353 -5.38 -16.13 -6.24
N GLY A 354 -5.17 -17.20 -5.48
CA GLY A 354 -3.86 -17.87 -5.36
C GLY A 354 -3.44 -18.59 -6.65
N ILE A 355 -4.38 -18.94 -7.53
CA ILE A 355 -4.06 -19.42 -8.89
C ILE A 355 -3.63 -18.23 -9.76
N LEU A 356 -4.33 -17.09 -9.65
CA LEU A 356 -3.91 -15.86 -10.33
C LEU A 356 -2.50 -15.43 -9.89
N GLU A 357 -2.20 -15.52 -8.60
CA GLU A 357 -0.87 -15.22 -8.03
C GLU A 357 0.24 -16.01 -8.74
N GLN A 358 0.06 -17.32 -8.91
CA GLN A 358 1.03 -18.19 -9.59
C GLN A 358 1.23 -17.83 -11.07
N PHE A 359 0.20 -17.31 -11.76
CA PHE A 359 0.32 -16.87 -13.16
C PHE A 359 1.08 -15.56 -13.32
N ILE A 360 1.04 -14.68 -12.32
CA ILE A 360 1.64 -13.34 -12.41
C ILE A 360 3.02 -13.25 -11.74
N GLU A 361 3.42 -14.30 -11.00
CA GLU A 361 4.69 -14.38 -10.29
C GLU A 361 5.88 -14.63 -11.24
N ASP A 362 7.03 -14.00 -10.96
CA ASP A 362 8.22 -14.08 -11.83
C ASP A 362 9.00 -15.38 -11.63
N SER A 363 9.12 -15.85 -10.38
CA SER A 363 9.90 -17.05 -10.03
C SER A 363 9.08 -18.02 -9.16
N PRO A 364 8.19 -18.84 -9.74
CA PRO A 364 7.28 -19.71 -8.98
C PRO A 364 7.96 -20.75 -8.08
N TRP A 365 9.21 -21.11 -8.41
CA TRP A 365 10.00 -22.08 -7.64
C TRP A 365 10.80 -21.46 -6.48
N ASN A 366 10.78 -20.13 -6.36
CA ASN A 366 11.44 -19.47 -5.23
C ASN A 366 10.59 -19.65 -3.96
N VAL A 367 11.25 -19.96 -2.85
CA VAL A 367 10.58 -20.15 -1.56
C VAL A 367 10.03 -18.83 -1.02
N ALA A 368 10.61 -17.68 -1.40
CA ALA A 368 10.18 -16.37 -0.93
C ALA A 368 9.00 -15.83 -1.76
N PRO A 369 7.90 -15.39 -1.12
CA PRO A 369 6.69 -14.96 -1.81
C PRO A 369 6.92 -13.60 -2.50
N GLN A 370 6.62 -13.51 -3.79
CA GLN A 370 6.79 -12.29 -4.59
C GLN A 370 5.52 -11.43 -4.71
N VAL A 371 4.41 -11.92 -4.18
CA VAL A 371 3.16 -11.18 -4.05
C VAL A 371 2.76 -11.15 -2.58
N MET A 372 2.04 -10.11 -2.18
CA MET A 372 1.47 -10.04 -0.85
C MET A 372 -0.05 -10.16 -0.92
N ALA A 373 -0.61 -11.26 -0.43
CA ALA A 373 -2.03 -11.37 -0.15
C ALA A 373 -2.38 -10.68 1.18
N THR A 374 -3.49 -9.95 1.21
CA THR A 374 -4.00 -9.29 2.41
C THR A 374 -5.53 -9.40 2.46
N GLU A 375 -6.07 -9.72 3.62
CA GLU A 375 -7.54 -9.69 3.86
C GLU A 375 -8.01 -8.30 4.32
N ARG A 376 -7.06 -7.37 4.55
CA ARG A 376 -7.31 -6.08 5.17
C ARG A 376 -7.47 -4.90 4.19
N PRO A 377 -8.59 -4.16 4.24
CA PRO A 377 -8.79 -2.96 3.42
C PRO A 377 -7.90 -1.78 3.82
N ASP A 378 -7.65 -1.59 5.11
CA ASP A 378 -6.82 -0.49 5.62
C ASP A 378 -5.35 -0.62 5.20
N ARG A 379 -4.83 -1.86 5.20
CA ARG A 379 -3.49 -2.18 4.68
C ARG A 379 -3.42 -1.91 3.18
N THR A 380 -4.43 -2.34 2.42
CA THR A 380 -4.52 -2.11 0.98
C THR A 380 -4.53 -0.62 0.64
N ALA A 381 -5.36 0.17 1.33
CA ALA A 381 -5.42 1.62 1.18
C ALA A 381 -4.07 2.30 1.46
N TYR A 382 -3.38 1.90 2.53
CA TYR A 382 -2.05 2.42 2.86
C TYR A 382 -1.02 2.12 1.76
N MET A 383 -1.04 0.92 1.18
CA MET A 383 -0.12 0.51 0.13
C MET A 383 -0.40 1.21 -1.21
N LEU A 384 -1.68 1.44 -1.55
CA LEU A 384 -2.08 2.26 -2.70
C LEU A 384 -1.57 3.70 -2.56
N LEU A 385 -1.65 4.30 -1.38
CA LEU A 385 -1.13 5.66 -1.11
C LEU A 385 0.41 5.76 -1.21
N ARG A 386 1.12 4.63 -1.07
CA ARG A 386 2.57 4.54 -1.31
C ARG A 386 2.91 4.32 -2.78
N GLY A 387 1.94 4.06 -3.65
CA GLY A 387 2.12 3.87 -5.09
C GLY A 387 2.20 2.42 -5.55
N LYS A 388 1.79 1.46 -4.72
CA LYS A 388 1.58 0.07 -5.12
C LYS A 388 0.25 -0.11 -5.85
N ILE A 389 0.05 -1.29 -6.40
CA ILE A 389 -1.16 -1.70 -7.12
C ILE A 389 -1.85 -2.80 -6.34
N ALA A 390 -3.18 -2.73 -6.27
CA ALA A 390 -4.02 -3.77 -5.68
C ALA A 390 -4.77 -4.51 -6.78
N ILE A 391 -4.79 -5.84 -6.71
CA ILE A 391 -5.50 -6.72 -7.64
C ILE A 391 -6.53 -7.50 -6.82
N LEU A 392 -7.79 -7.37 -7.20
CA LEU A 392 -8.92 -8.02 -6.55
C LEU A 392 -9.57 -8.96 -7.56
N MET A 393 -10.10 -10.08 -7.08
CA MET A 393 -10.82 -11.05 -7.89
C MET A 393 -12.21 -11.25 -7.30
N ASP A 394 -13.23 -11.40 -8.15
CA ASP A 394 -14.57 -11.75 -7.68
C ASP A 394 -14.60 -13.15 -7.07
N GLY A 395 -15.33 -13.32 -5.98
CA GLY A 395 -15.42 -14.58 -5.23
C GLY A 395 -14.31 -14.83 -4.22
N ASN A 396 -13.45 -13.85 -3.90
CA ASN A 396 -12.31 -14.06 -3.00
C ASN A 396 -12.13 -12.94 -1.94
N PRO A 397 -11.91 -13.29 -0.65
CA PRO A 397 -11.75 -12.33 0.45
C PRO A 397 -10.30 -11.82 0.62
N TYR A 398 -9.41 -12.07 -0.33
CA TYR A 398 -8.05 -11.53 -0.34
C TYR A 398 -7.82 -10.58 -1.50
N VAL A 399 -6.89 -9.66 -1.28
CA VAL A 399 -6.40 -8.73 -2.30
C VAL A 399 -4.89 -8.93 -2.46
N LEU A 400 -4.43 -9.04 -3.70
CA LEU A 400 -3.01 -9.13 -4.01
C LEU A 400 -2.42 -7.73 -4.15
N LEU A 401 -1.34 -7.47 -3.42
CA LEU A 401 -0.57 -6.22 -3.48
C LEU A 401 0.75 -6.45 -4.19
N VAL A 402 0.99 -5.65 -5.23
CA VAL A 402 2.21 -5.72 -6.05
C VAL A 402 2.79 -4.32 -6.30
N PRO A 403 4.12 -4.18 -6.39
CA PRO A 403 5.15 -5.16 -6.06
C PRO A 403 5.31 -5.34 -4.53
N THR A 404 5.94 -6.43 -4.10
CA THR A 404 6.24 -6.71 -2.69
C THR A 404 7.74 -6.74 -2.40
N THR A 405 8.09 -6.49 -1.14
CA THR A 405 9.47 -6.61 -0.61
C THR A 405 9.46 -7.52 0.62
N LEU A 406 10.63 -8.01 1.03
CA LEU A 406 10.77 -8.80 2.26
C LEU A 406 10.18 -8.07 3.47
N PHE A 407 10.37 -6.75 3.55
CA PHE A 407 9.88 -5.96 4.68
C PHE A 407 8.37 -5.79 4.69
N ASP A 408 7.72 -5.81 3.52
CA ASP A 408 6.26 -5.81 3.46
C ASP A 408 5.70 -7.11 4.07
N GLN A 409 6.39 -8.24 3.90
CA GLN A 409 6.01 -9.53 4.48
C GLN A 409 6.26 -9.61 6.00
N LEU A 410 7.26 -8.90 6.51
CA LEU A 410 7.64 -8.91 7.94
C LEU A 410 6.93 -7.83 8.78
N HIS A 411 6.46 -6.75 8.16
CA HIS A 411 5.76 -5.68 8.85
C HIS A 411 4.26 -5.89 8.90
N SER A 412 3.68 -5.65 10.08
CA SER A 412 2.23 -5.59 10.27
C SER A 412 1.75 -4.15 10.14
N GLN A 413 0.52 -3.94 9.66
CA GLN A 413 -0.08 -2.61 9.58
C GLN A 413 -0.27 -1.97 10.97
N GLU A 414 -0.46 -2.80 12.01
CA GLU A 414 -0.52 -2.37 13.42
C GLU A 414 0.76 -1.66 13.88
N ASP A 415 1.91 -1.99 13.29
CA ASP A 415 3.18 -1.34 13.60
C ASP A 415 3.10 0.16 13.43
N TYR A 416 2.28 0.62 12.48
CA TYR A 416 2.08 2.03 12.14
C TYR A 416 1.03 2.71 13.02
N TYR A 417 0.15 1.95 13.67
CA TYR A 417 -0.89 2.46 14.57
C TYR A 417 -0.41 2.67 16.00
N LEU A 418 0.64 1.94 16.41
CA LEU A 418 1.24 2.06 17.73
C LEU A 418 2.12 3.32 17.86
N ARG A 419 2.62 3.58 19.07
CA ARG A 419 3.66 4.61 19.26
C ARG A 419 4.98 4.11 18.65
N PRO A 420 5.86 5.01 18.14
CA PRO A 420 7.09 4.61 17.46
C PRO A 420 7.99 3.65 18.25
N ILE A 421 8.11 3.86 19.56
CA ILE A 421 8.92 2.99 20.45
C ILE A 421 8.33 1.58 20.52
N TYR A 422 7.01 1.45 20.72
CA TYR A 422 6.34 0.15 20.80
C TYR A 422 6.39 -0.59 19.46
N GLY A 423 6.09 0.11 18.36
CA GLY A 423 6.19 -0.47 17.02
C GLY A 423 7.62 -0.91 16.68
N SER A 424 8.63 -0.13 17.06
CA SER A 424 10.04 -0.53 16.86
C SER A 424 10.42 -1.77 17.66
N LEU A 425 10.00 -1.86 18.92
CA LEU A 425 10.23 -3.05 19.74
C LEU A 425 9.61 -4.30 19.10
N LEU A 426 8.35 -4.20 18.64
CA LEU A 426 7.68 -5.31 17.97
C LEU A 426 8.39 -5.72 16.67
N ARG A 427 8.88 -4.76 15.88
CA ARG A 427 9.67 -5.08 14.68
C ARG A 427 10.98 -5.78 15.01
N LEU A 428 11.68 -5.38 16.08
CA LEU A 428 12.89 -6.07 16.54
C LEU A 428 12.58 -7.50 17.00
N VAL A 429 11.50 -7.69 17.76
CA VAL A 429 11.05 -9.03 18.18
C VAL A 429 10.72 -9.89 16.97
N ARG A 430 10.01 -9.37 15.96
CA ARG A 430 9.72 -10.11 14.71
C ARG A 430 10.96 -10.38 13.87
N GLY A 431 11.91 -9.46 13.83
CA GLY A 431 13.20 -9.67 13.19
C GLY A 431 13.99 -10.80 13.87
N PHE A 432 13.98 -10.85 15.20
CA PHE A 432 14.58 -11.97 15.94
C PHE A 432 13.82 -13.28 15.70
N ALA A 433 12.50 -13.25 15.78
CA ALA A 433 11.64 -14.41 15.53
C ALA A 433 11.81 -14.96 14.11
N PHE A 434 12.02 -14.10 13.11
CA PHE A 434 12.31 -14.49 11.74
C PHE A 434 13.51 -15.43 11.65
N TYR A 435 14.64 -15.08 12.27
CA TYR A 435 15.83 -15.95 12.30
C TYR A 435 15.60 -17.21 13.14
N VAL A 436 14.98 -17.08 14.31
CA VAL A 436 14.68 -18.21 15.19
C VAL A 436 13.79 -19.24 14.48
N ALA A 437 12.82 -18.80 13.68
CA ALA A 437 11.82 -19.67 13.06
C ALA A 437 12.39 -20.70 12.07
N PHE A 438 13.57 -20.46 11.48
CA PHE A 438 14.19 -21.41 10.54
C PHE A 438 15.61 -21.86 10.94
N LEU A 439 16.38 -21.05 11.68
CA LEU A 439 17.76 -21.40 12.02
C LEU A 439 17.87 -22.32 13.25
N THR A 440 16.99 -22.18 14.24
CA THR A 440 17.20 -22.77 15.58
C THR A 440 17.44 -24.27 15.56
N PRO A 441 16.63 -25.09 14.85
CA PRO A 441 16.85 -26.54 14.84
C PRO A 441 18.15 -26.96 14.15
N GLY A 442 18.52 -26.29 13.06
CA GLY A 442 19.79 -26.54 12.36
C GLY A 442 21.01 -26.15 13.21
N VAL A 443 20.94 -24.98 13.86
CA VAL A 443 21.97 -24.51 14.82
C VAL A 443 22.13 -25.49 15.98
N TYR A 444 21.03 -25.99 16.53
CA TYR A 444 21.08 -26.99 17.60
C TYR A 444 21.85 -28.25 17.17
N LEU A 445 21.55 -28.80 15.99
CA LEU A 445 22.27 -29.95 15.45
C LEU A 445 23.75 -29.65 15.24
N ALA A 446 24.08 -28.48 14.70
CA ALA A 446 25.47 -28.08 14.48
C ALA A 446 26.28 -28.02 15.78
N ILE A 447 25.68 -27.54 16.87
CA ILE A 447 26.34 -27.45 18.18
C ILE A 447 26.53 -28.85 18.77
N VAL A 448 25.46 -29.64 18.86
CA VAL A 448 25.51 -30.96 19.54
C VAL A 448 26.38 -31.98 18.79
N LEU A 449 26.45 -31.88 17.46
CA LEU A 449 27.21 -32.83 16.64
C LEU A 449 28.66 -32.40 16.40
N PHE A 450 28.91 -31.12 16.10
CA PHE A 450 30.23 -30.65 15.66
C PHE A 450 30.92 -29.69 16.64
N HIS A 451 30.18 -28.89 17.41
CA HIS A 451 30.76 -27.78 18.21
C HIS A 451 30.36 -27.87 19.69
N ARG A 452 30.59 -29.03 20.31
CA ARG A 452 30.20 -29.30 21.70
C ARG A 452 30.91 -28.39 22.71
N GLU A 453 32.11 -27.91 22.37
CA GLU A 453 32.94 -27.03 23.20
C GLU A 453 32.30 -25.66 23.48
N MET A 454 31.31 -25.25 22.68
CA MET A 454 30.58 -24.00 22.92
C MET A 454 29.57 -24.09 24.06
N ILE A 455 29.19 -25.31 24.47
CA ILE A 455 28.24 -25.52 25.55
C ILE A 455 29.01 -25.57 26.88
N PRO A 456 28.62 -24.80 27.91
CA PRO A 456 29.18 -24.95 29.25
C PRO A 456 29.12 -26.40 29.70
N THR A 457 30.21 -26.91 30.30
CA THR A 457 30.38 -28.34 30.61
C THR A 457 29.20 -28.92 31.38
N GLU A 458 28.67 -28.21 32.37
CA GLU A 458 27.49 -28.63 33.15
C GLU A 458 26.24 -28.85 32.28
N LEU A 459 25.99 -27.94 31.34
CA LEU A 459 24.86 -28.03 30.43
C LEU A 459 25.07 -29.15 29.40
N LEU A 460 26.31 -29.34 28.93
CA LEU A 460 26.65 -30.43 28.02
C LEU A 460 26.44 -31.79 28.68
N LEU A 461 26.89 -31.95 29.94
CA LEU A 461 26.67 -33.17 30.73
C LEU A 461 25.18 -33.44 30.95
N SER A 462 24.39 -32.40 31.21
CA SER A 462 22.92 -32.52 31.30
C SER A 462 22.30 -32.97 29.97
N ILE A 463 22.71 -32.39 28.83
CA ILE A 463 22.26 -32.80 27.50
C ILE A 463 22.63 -34.26 27.21
N MET A 464 23.86 -34.66 27.53
CA MET A 464 24.35 -36.02 27.33
C MET A 464 23.59 -37.02 28.20
N GLY A 465 23.38 -36.73 29.49
CA GLY A 465 22.61 -37.58 30.39
C GLY A 465 21.13 -37.70 29.99
N ALA A 466 20.53 -36.62 29.47
CA ALA A 466 19.18 -36.66 28.92
C ALA A 466 19.10 -37.49 27.62
N ARG A 467 20.18 -37.53 26.83
CA ARG A 467 20.28 -38.29 25.59
C ARG A 467 20.64 -39.75 25.77
N GLU A 468 21.29 -40.13 26.87
CA GLU A 468 21.68 -41.53 27.15
C GLU A 468 20.48 -42.48 27.10
N ARG A 469 19.30 -41.98 27.47
CA ARG A 469 18.05 -42.75 27.49
C ARG A 469 17.34 -42.79 26.13
N VAL A 470 17.76 -41.96 25.17
CA VAL A 470 17.10 -41.81 23.87
C VAL A 470 17.80 -42.71 22.85
N PRO A 471 17.09 -43.67 22.22
CA PRO A 471 17.72 -44.66 21.34
C PRO A 471 18.03 -44.12 19.94
N PHE A 472 17.58 -42.91 19.60
CA PHE A 472 17.68 -42.33 18.26
C PHE A 472 18.81 -41.29 18.15
N PRO A 473 19.46 -41.17 16.98
CA PRO A 473 20.33 -40.05 16.66
C PRO A 473 19.60 -38.70 16.70
N SER A 474 20.34 -37.63 17.03
CA SER A 474 19.80 -36.26 17.15
C SER A 474 18.98 -35.80 15.95
N ILE A 475 19.39 -36.16 14.72
CA ILE A 475 18.69 -35.79 13.49
C ILE A 475 17.30 -36.45 13.40
N ILE A 476 17.18 -37.71 13.81
CA ILE A 476 15.91 -38.43 13.80
C ILE A 476 14.98 -37.81 14.84
N GLU A 477 15.46 -37.48 16.04
CA GLU A 477 14.65 -36.79 17.05
C GLU A 477 14.09 -35.46 16.51
N VAL A 478 14.95 -34.62 15.90
CA VAL A 478 14.55 -33.32 15.33
C VAL A 478 13.50 -33.50 14.24
N ILE A 479 13.72 -34.40 13.29
CA ILE A 479 12.77 -34.63 12.18
C ILE A 479 11.44 -35.14 12.71
N VAL A 480 11.44 -36.12 13.63
CA VAL A 480 10.20 -36.65 14.22
C VAL A 480 9.44 -35.53 14.90
N MET A 481 10.10 -34.72 15.73
CA MET A 481 9.44 -33.66 16.48
C MET A 481 8.95 -32.51 15.58
N GLU A 482 9.72 -32.09 14.58
CA GLU A 482 9.32 -31.05 13.63
C GLU A 482 8.14 -31.50 12.75
N VAL A 483 8.18 -32.72 12.22
CA VAL A 483 7.07 -33.28 11.42
C VAL A 483 5.83 -33.43 12.30
N SER A 484 5.98 -33.94 13.52
CA SER A 484 4.90 -34.03 14.49
C SER A 484 4.25 -32.68 14.79
N PHE A 485 5.06 -31.63 14.98
CA PHE A 485 4.55 -30.29 15.24
C PHE A 485 3.79 -29.70 14.04
N GLU A 486 4.29 -29.92 12.82
CA GLU A 486 3.58 -29.51 11.60
C GLU A 486 2.27 -30.29 11.39
N LEU A 487 2.24 -31.59 11.71
CA LEU A 487 1.00 -32.39 11.67
C LEU A 487 -0.06 -31.86 12.65
N ILE A 488 0.34 -31.55 13.89
CA ILE A 488 -0.56 -30.97 14.89
C ILE A 488 -1.11 -29.64 14.39
N ARG A 489 -0.25 -28.80 13.81
CA ARG A 489 -0.63 -27.50 13.28
C ARG A 489 -1.61 -27.62 12.11
N GLU A 490 -1.30 -28.47 11.14
CA GLU A 490 -2.14 -28.68 9.95
C GLU A 490 -3.50 -29.27 10.32
N ALA A 491 -3.54 -30.18 11.30
CA ALA A 491 -4.79 -30.66 11.87
C ALA A 491 -5.55 -29.54 12.60
N GLY A 492 -4.85 -28.71 13.37
CA GLY A 492 -5.44 -27.63 14.16
C GLY A 492 -6.12 -26.55 13.31
N VAL A 493 -5.53 -26.15 12.18
CA VAL A 493 -6.11 -25.13 11.30
C VAL A 493 -7.31 -25.62 10.48
N ARG A 494 -7.42 -26.93 10.23
CA ARG A 494 -8.56 -27.53 9.50
C ARG A 494 -9.75 -27.84 10.39
N VAL A 495 -9.57 -27.85 11.71
CA VAL A 495 -10.64 -28.15 12.65
C VAL A 495 -11.24 -26.85 13.19
N PRO A 496 -12.54 -26.59 12.94
CA PRO A 496 -13.15 -25.30 13.27
C PRO A 496 -13.32 -25.10 14.79
N GLY A 497 -13.28 -23.83 15.19
CA GLY A 497 -13.64 -23.38 16.54
C GLY A 497 -12.71 -23.88 17.64
N VAL A 498 -13.28 -24.11 18.83
CA VAL A 498 -12.53 -24.52 20.04
C VAL A 498 -11.86 -25.89 19.90
N MET A 499 -12.28 -26.70 18.94
CA MET A 499 -11.70 -28.03 18.69
C MET A 499 -10.30 -27.90 18.07
N GLY A 500 -10.07 -26.91 17.20
CA GLY A 500 -8.74 -26.65 16.62
C GLY A 500 -7.72 -26.21 17.67
N THR A 501 -8.12 -25.29 18.57
CA THR A 501 -7.28 -24.88 19.71
C THR A 501 -7.03 -26.05 20.67
N THR A 502 -8.02 -26.91 20.88
CA THR A 502 -7.89 -28.10 21.74
C THR A 502 -6.90 -29.10 21.13
N ILE A 503 -6.98 -29.40 19.83
CA ILE A 503 -6.02 -30.27 19.14
C ILE A 503 -4.61 -29.67 19.21
N GLY A 504 -4.47 -28.35 19.08
CA GLY A 504 -3.19 -27.68 19.26
C GLY A 504 -2.60 -27.89 20.66
N ILE A 505 -3.39 -27.66 21.72
CA ILE A 505 -2.95 -27.79 23.11
C ILE A 505 -2.67 -29.26 23.45
N VAL A 506 -3.62 -30.14 23.18
CA VAL A 506 -3.53 -31.59 23.45
C VAL A 506 -2.39 -32.19 22.64
N GLY A 507 -2.29 -31.86 21.35
CA GLY A 507 -1.22 -32.31 20.47
C GLY A 507 0.14 -31.86 20.98
N ALA A 508 0.36 -30.56 21.22
CA ALA A 508 1.66 -30.06 21.65
C ALA A 508 2.07 -30.58 23.05
N LEU A 509 1.14 -30.60 24.01
CA LEU A 509 1.44 -31.00 25.39
C LEU A 509 1.54 -32.51 25.53
N ILE A 510 0.54 -33.28 25.06
CA ILE A 510 0.54 -34.74 25.23
C ILE A 510 1.63 -35.36 24.37
N LEU A 511 1.80 -34.93 23.12
CA LEU A 511 2.86 -35.51 22.28
C LEU A 511 4.24 -35.13 22.81
N GLY A 512 4.46 -33.89 23.22
CA GLY A 512 5.72 -33.46 23.83
C GLY A 512 6.04 -34.23 25.11
N GLN A 513 5.07 -34.36 26.01
CA GLN A 513 5.25 -35.11 27.27
C GLN A 513 5.43 -36.61 27.03
N ALA A 514 4.59 -37.22 26.19
CA ALA A 514 4.66 -38.64 25.88
C ALA A 514 5.97 -38.99 25.15
N ALA A 515 6.42 -38.15 24.22
CA ALA A 515 7.68 -38.37 23.52
C ALA A 515 8.89 -38.27 24.46
N VAL A 516 8.85 -37.38 25.45
CA VAL A 516 9.87 -37.28 26.51
C VAL A 516 9.81 -38.48 27.47
N GLN A 517 8.62 -38.87 27.93
CA GLN A 517 8.44 -40.00 28.86
C GLN A 517 8.80 -41.35 28.22
N ALA A 518 8.49 -41.52 26.93
CA ALA A 518 8.90 -42.69 26.16
C ALA A 518 10.40 -42.67 25.80
N ASN A 519 11.15 -41.63 26.21
CA ASN A 519 12.53 -41.38 25.82
C ASN A 519 12.75 -41.44 24.30
N ILE A 520 11.76 -41.02 23.50
CA ILE A 520 11.89 -40.93 22.04
C ILE A 520 12.63 -39.65 21.65
N VAL A 521 12.43 -38.57 22.41
CA VAL A 521 13.06 -37.26 22.19
C VAL A 521 13.56 -36.67 23.51
N SER A 522 14.64 -35.90 23.44
CA SER A 522 15.16 -35.19 24.62
C SER A 522 14.28 -33.99 25.03
N PRO A 523 14.11 -33.69 26.35
CA PRO A 523 13.34 -32.53 26.81
C PRO A 523 13.83 -31.18 26.22
N ILE A 524 15.14 -31.03 26.04
CA ILE A 524 15.76 -29.82 25.50
C ILE A 524 15.34 -29.61 24.04
N LEU A 525 15.23 -30.69 23.26
CA LEU A 525 14.75 -30.61 21.89
C LEU A 525 13.30 -30.13 21.83
N VAL A 526 12.43 -30.61 22.73
CA VAL A 526 11.01 -30.18 22.78
C VAL A 526 10.92 -28.67 23.00
N ILE A 527 11.76 -28.11 23.89
CA ILE A 527 11.83 -26.66 24.12
C ILE A 527 12.25 -25.93 22.83
N ILE A 528 13.26 -26.44 22.12
CA ILE A 528 13.74 -25.86 20.88
C ILE A 528 12.64 -25.83 19.81
N VAL A 529 11.97 -26.96 19.57
CA VAL A 529 10.88 -27.02 18.58
C VAL A 529 9.72 -26.10 18.97
N ALA A 530 9.38 -26.03 20.26
CA ALA A 530 8.34 -25.13 20.76
C ALA A 530 8.69 -23.64 20.52
N VAL A 531 9.92 -23.23 20.83
CA VAL A 531 10.40 -21.85 20.56
C VAL A 531 10.40 -21.54 19.07
N THR A 532 10.85 -22.48 18.23
CA THR A 532 10.85 -22.35 16.77
C THR A 532 9.42 -22.19 16.21
N GLY A 533 8.46 -22.97 16.73
CA GLY A 533 7.05 -22.87 16.38
C GLY A 533 6.43 -21.54 16.77
N LEU A 534 6.68 -21.07 18.01
CA LEU A 534 6.21 -19.76 18.49
C LEU A 534 6.78 -18.61 17.66
N ALA A 535 8.07 -18.68 17.31
CA ALA A 535 8.72 -17.69 16.47
C ALA A 535 8.07 -17.59 15.09
N ASN A 536 7.64 -18.72 14.51
CA ASN A 536 6.94 -18.72 13.24
C ASN A 536 5.57 -18.01 13.30
N PHE A 537 4.84 -18.12 14.41
CA PHE A 537 3.56 -17.41 14.58
C PHE A 537 3.70 -15.89 14.77
N ALA A 538 4.90 -15.40 15.11
CA ALA A 538 5.15 -13.96 15.20
C ALA A 538 5.21 -13.28 13.82
N ILE A 539 5.33 -14.05 12.73
CA ILE A 539 5.44 -13.54 11.36
C ILE A 539 4.03 -13.23 10.81
N PRO A 540 3.73 -11.99 10.40
CA PRO A 540 2.36 -11.58 10.08
C PRO A 540 1.86 -12.14 8.75
N SER A 541 2.73 -12.36 7.76
CA SER A 541 2.34 -12.91 6.45
C SER A 541 2.22 -14.43 6.50
N TYR A 542 1.06 -14.95 6.11
CA TYR A 542 0.80 -16.39 6.04
C TYR A 542 1.69 -17.11 5.01
N SER A 543 1.88 -16.53 3.81
CA SER A 543 2.77 -17.10 2.79
C SER A 543 4.22 -17.15 3.30
N MET A 544 4.68 -16.10 3.98
CA MET A 544 6.04 -16.05 4.54
C MET A 544 6.27 -17.11 5.63
N GLN A 545 5.23 -17.43 6.42
CA GLN A 545 5.29 -18.50 7.40
C GLN A 545 5.49 -19.89 6.76
N PHE A 546 5.01 -20.13 5.53
CA PHE A 546 5.32 -21.38 4.81
C PHE A 546 6.75 -21.38 4.29
N SER A 547 7.20 -20.26 3.74
CA SER A 547 8.58 -20.09 3.28
C SER A 547 9.59 -20.45 4.37
N LEU A 548 9.39 -19.92 5.58
CA LEU A 548 10.26 -20.19 6.73
C LEU A 548 10.25 -21.66 7.18
N ARG A 549 9.11 -22.33 7.05
CA ARG A 549 8.98 -23.77 7.36
C ARG A 549 9.78 -24.63 6.38
N ILE A 550 9.69 -24.35 5.09
CA ILE A 550 10.50 -25.03 4.06
C ILE A 550 11.99 -24.79 4.32
N MET A 551 12.37 -23.53 4.58
CA MET A 551 13.75 -23.18 4.89
C MET A 551 14.25 -23.91 6.15
N ARG A 552 13.43 -24.06 7.19
CA ARG A 552 13.80 -24.77 8.42
C ARG A 552 14.33 -26.18 8.15
N PHE A 553 13.65 -26.96 7.32
CA PHE A 553 14.09 -28.31 6.96
C PHE A 553 15.41 -28.29 6.17
N ALA A 554 15.61 -27.32 5.28
CA ALA A 554 16.87 -27.14 4.58
C ALA A 554 18.04 -26.87 5.58
N TYR A 555 17.83 -26.00 6.57
CA TYR A 555 18.85 -25.71 7.58
C TYR A 555 19.09 -26.86 8.58
N ILE A 556 18.09 -27.68 8.87
CA ILE A 556 18.26 -28.93 9.63
C ILE A 556 19.25 -29.85 8.92
N ILE A 557 19.07 -30.04 7.59
CA ILE A 557 19.96 -30.89 6.78
C ILE A 557 21.36 -30.29 6.73
N LEU A 558 21.50 -28.99 6.46
CA LEU A 558 22.80 -28.31 6.40
C LEU A 558 23.54 -28.37 7.74
N GLY A 559 22.85 -28.13 8.85
CA GLY A 559 23.42 -28.20 10.20
C GLY A 559 23.84 -29.62 10.58
N TYR A 560 23.09 -30.63 10.14
CA TYR A 560 23.44 -32.04 10.33
C TYR A 560 24.67 -32.47 9.52
N MET A 561 24.77 -32.06 8.25
CA MET A 561 25.84 -32.53 7.37
C MET A 561 27.16 -31.80 7.59
N LEU A 562 27.11 -30.47 7.83
CA LEU A 562 28.28 -29.60 7.76
C LEU A 562 28.42 -28.66 8.97
N GLY A 563 27.58 -28.81 10.00
CA GLY A 563 27.61 -27.95 11.19
C GLY A 563 27.44 -26.46 10.85
N PHE A 564 28.21 -25.59 11.51
CA PHE A 564 28.17 -24.15 11.25
C PHE A 564 28.61 -23.75 9.86
N VAL A 565 29.50 -24.52 9.22
CA VAL A 565 29.91 -24.27 7.83
C VAL A 565 28.71 -24.42 6.90
N GLY A 566 27.89 -25.47 7.10
CA GLY A 566 26.65 -25.66 6.35
C GLY A 566 25.65 -24.53 6.56
N ILE A 567 25.49 -24.09 7.81
CA ILE A 567 24.58 -22.98 8.14
C ILE A 567 25.06 -21.67 7.50
N ALA A 568 26.35 -21.37 7.58
CA ALA A 568 26.93 -20.17 6.96
C ALA A 568 26.76 -20.19 5.43
N PHE A 569 27.00 -21.35 4.80
CA PHE A 569 26.75 -21.56 3.38
C PHE A 569 25.26 -21.37 3.03
N GLY A 570 24.35 -21.94 3.81
CA GLY A 570 22.91 -21.77 3.63
C GLY A 570 22.48 -20.31 3.72
N LEU A 571 23.01 -19.57 4.71
CA LEU A 571 22.74 -18.13 4.87
C LEU A 571 23.27 -17.32 3.68
N PHE A 572 24.47 -17.63 3.19
CA PHE A 572 25.03 -17.00 2.01
C PHE A 572 24.16 -17.26 0.77
N ALA A 573 23.80 -18.52 0.51
CA ALA A 573 22.95 -18.91 -0.61
C ALA A 573 21.56 -18.25 -0.53
N GLN A 574 20.96 -18.22 0.66
CA GLN A 574 19.68 -17.57 0.89
C GLN A 574 19.73 -16.07 0.61
N MET A 575 20.76 -15.39 1.13
CA MET A 575 20.95 -13.95 0.90
C MET A 575 21.17 -13.65 -0.59
N HIS A 576 21.95 -14.49 -1.28
CA HIS A 576 22.16 -14.37 -2.72
C HIS A 576 20.85 -14.50 -3.50
N MET A 577 20.06 -15.55 -3.21
CA MET A 577 18.76 -15.77 -3.86
C MET A 577 17.78 -14.61 -3.61
N MET A 578 17.71 -14.11 -2.37
CA MET A 578 16.87 -12.95 -2.05
C MET A 578 17.34 -11.66 -2.71
N ALA A 579 18.64 -11.47 -2.89
CA ALA A 579 19.20 -10.30 -3.57
C ALA A 579 18.95 -10.32 -5.09
N HIS A 580 18.84 -11.52 -5.68
CA HIS A 580 18.49 -11.69 -7.09
C HIS A 580 17.00 -11.52 -7.36
N LEU A 581 16.15 -11.87 -6.40
CA LEU A 581 14.70 -11.87 -6.54
C LEU A 581 14.15 -10.46 -6.79
N LYS A 582 13.25 -10.36 -7.77
CA LYS A 582 12.46 -9.18 -8.06
C LYS A 582 10.97 -9.50 -8.01
N SER A 583 10.17 -8.50 -7.66
CA SER A 583 8.70 -8.53 -7.75
C SER A 583 8.30 -7.40 -8.70
N PHE A 584 7.81 -7.74 -9.89
CA PHE A 584 7.42 -6.75 -10.92
C PHE A 584 8.51 -5.67 -11.13
N GLY A 585 9.76 -6.11 -11.34
CA GLY A 585 10.91 -5.22 -11.56
C GLY A 585 11.48 -4.52 -10.31
N VAL A 586 10.85 -4.64 -9.13
CA VAL A 586 11.38 -4.09 -7.86
C VAL A 586 12.24 -5.12 -7.15
N PRO A 587 13.48 -4.79 -6.71
CA PRO A 587 14.31 -5.68 -5.91
C PRO A 587 13.65 -6.07 -4.58
N TYR A 588 13.64 -7.36 -4.27
CA TYR A 588 12.91 -7.90 -3.10
C TYR A 588 13.48 -7.41 -1.75
N LEU A 589 14.78 -7.13 -1.68
CA LEU A 589 15.47 -6.59 -0.50
C LEU A 589 15.47 -5.06 -0.42
N ALA A 590 14.79 -4.37 -1.34
CA ALA A 590 14.62 -2.92 -1.22
C ALA A 590 13.78 -2.59 0.04
N PRO A 591 14.11 -1.54 0.81
CA PRO A 591 15.11 -0.51 0.55
C PRO A 591 16.48 -0.74 1.23
N MET A 592 16.79 -1.95 1.69
CA MET A 592 18.11 -2.26 2.28
C MET A 592 19.15 -2.56 1.20
N ALA A 593 18.78 -3.38 0.22
CA ALA A 593 19.60 -3.70 -0.95
C ALA A 593 18.72 -3.69 -2.22
N PRO A 594 18.82 -2.66 -3.09
CA PRO A 594 19.71 -1.50 -2.99
C PRO A 594 19.27 -0.54 -1.86
N THR A 595 20.24 0.18 -1.30
CA THR A 595 19.95 1.20 -0.28
C THR A 595 19.32 2.42 -0.94
N THR A 596 18.08 2.74 -0.56
CA THR A 596 17.35 3.92 -1.08
C THR A 596 17.34 5.07 -0.07
N SER A 597 16.80 6.25 -0.44
CA SER A 597 16.81 7.39 0.49
C SER A 597 15.85 7.22 1.68
N THR A 598 14.98 6.20 1.63
CA THR A 598 13.89 5.96 2.60
C THR A 598 14.12 4.70 3.46
N THR A 599 15.37 4.29 3.69
CA THR A 599 15.70 3.09 4.50
C THR A 599 15.43 3.24 6.01
N GLY A 600 15.33 4.48 6.49
CA GLY A 600 15.30 4.77 7.93
C GLY A 600 14.05 4.29 8.70
N ASP A 601 13.03 3.76 8.03
CA ASP A 601 11.80 3.23 8.65
C ASP A 601 11.65 1.71 8.45
N VAL A 602 12.72 1.00 8.10
CA VAL A 602 12.70 -0.46 7.97
C VAL A 602 12.78 -1.11 9.36
N VAL A 603 13.95 -1.06 9.99
CA VAL A 603 14.19 -1.74 11.27
C VAL A 603 13.55 -0.98 12.44
N LEU A 604 13.90 0.30 12.60
CA LEU A 604 13.36 1.16 13.63
C LEU A 604 12.28 2.06 13.04
N ARG A 605 11.12 2.09 13.69
CA ARG A 605 10.01 2.91 13.23
C ARG A 605 10.21 4.36 13.65
N LYS A 606 10.25 5.26 12.66
CA LYS A 606 10.25 6.71 12.91
C LYS A 606 8.83 7.24 13.17
N PRO A 607 8.69 8.42 13.82
CA PRO A 607 7.40 9.06 13.98
C PRO A 607 6.74 9.38 12.63
N VAL A 608 5.42 9.22 12.52
CA VAL A 608 4.65 9.40 11.27
C VAL A 608 4.94 10.73 10.58
N PHE A 609 5.06 11.81 11.36
CA PHE A 609 5.32 13.15 10.84
C PHE A 609 6.70 13.33 10.17
N SER A 610 7.59 12.32 10.23
CA SER A 610 8.89 12.32 9.56
C SER A 610 8.92 11.60 8.21
N TRP A 611 7.83 10.92 7.82
CA TRP A 611 7.71 10.21 6.54
C TRP A 611 7.44 11.16 5.37
N GLU A 612 8.42 12.00 5.03
CA GLU A 612 8.27 13.04 4.00
C GLU A 612 8.16 12.48 2.58
N LYS A 613 8.88 11.40 2.28
CA LYS A 613 8.99 10.82 0.94
C LYS A 613 8.31 9.46 0.86
N ARG A 614 7.77 9.16 -0.33
CA ARG A 614 7.35 7.81 -0.73
C ARG A 614 8.59 6.93 -0.94
N PRO A 615 8.46 5.60 -0.90
CA PRO A 615 9.56 4.70 -1.24
C PRO A 615 10.06 4.93 -2.66
N ASP A 616 11.37 5.19 -2.80
CA ASP A 616 11.98 5.57 -4.09
C ASP A 616 11.99 4.41 -5.10
N PHE A 617 12.17 3.18 -4.63
CA PHE A 617 12.23 1.97 -5.46
C PHE A 617 10.95 1.68 -6.26
N LEU A 618 9.84 2.39 -5.99
CA LEU A 618 8.61 2.28 -6.79
C LEU A 618 8.59 3.24 -8.00
N ASN A 619 9.53 4.18 -8.10
CA ASN A 619 9.55 5.24 -9.11
C ASN A 619 8.18 5.94 -9.27
N THR A 620 7.58 6.33 -8.14
CA THR A 620 6.27 7.00 -8.12
C THR A 620 6.32 8.35 -8.82
N LYS A 621 5.21 8.74 -9.48
CA LYS A 621 5.07 10.05 -10.15
C LYS A 621 5.19 11.23 -9.18
N SER A 622 4.68 11.04 -7.97
CA SER A 622 4.75 12.03 -6.88
C SER A 622 5.61 11.46 -5.75
N PRO A 623 6.88 11.89 -5.62
CA PRO A 623 7.78 11.34 -4.60
C PRO A 623 7.47 11.84 -3.19
N GLN A 624 6.72 12.94 -3.04
CA GLN A 624 6.44 13.53 -1.73
C GLN A 624 5.17 12.97 -1.11
N PHE A 625 5.30 12.29 0.03
CA PHE A 625 4.17 11.75 0.78
C PHE A 625 3.50 12.83 1.64
N GLN A 626 4.28 13.67 2.32
CA GLN A 626 3.78 14.76 3.16
C GLN A 626 4.74 15.97 3.16
N PRO A 627 4.27 17.17 3.52
CA PRO A 627 5.14 18.35 3.59
C PRO A 627 6.21 18.18 4.68
N LYS A 628 7.37 18.82 4.49
CA LYS A 628 8.51 18.83 5.43
C LYS A 628 8.12 19.17 6.87
N ILE A 629 7.12 20.04 7.02
CA ILE A 629 6.50 20.33 8.31
C ILE A 629 5.00 20.02 8.19
N SER A 630 4.64 18.79 8.54
CA SER A 630 3.25 18.33 8.59
C SER A 630 2.49 18.90 9.79
N ARG A 631 3.18 19.08 10.93
CA ARG A 631 2.61 19.63 12.17
C ARG A 631 2.63 21.17 12.15
N ARG A 632 1.66 21.78 11.46
CA ARG A 632 1.60 23.25 11.28
C ARG A 632 1.53 24.04 12.59
N TRP A 633 0.94 23.49 13.65
CA TRP A 633 0.87 24.13 14.97
C TRP A 633 2.26 24.43 15.58
N VAL A 634 3.31 23.69 15.20
CA VAL A 634 4.70 23.93 15.63
C VAL A 634 5.27 25.21 14.99
N LEU A 635 4.85 25.54 13.77
CA LEU A 635 5.23 26.80 13.13
C LEU A 635 4.52 27.99 13.78
N GLU A 636 3.28 27.79 14.19
CA GLU A 636 2.48 28.82 14.85
C GLU A 636 3.00 29.14 16.24
N SER A 637 3.47 28.15 17.01
CA SER A 637 4.10 28.38 18.31
C SER A 637 5.43 29.14 18.18
N SER A 638 6.30 28.77 17.24
CA SER A 638 7.56 29.49 17.00
C SER A 638 7.33 30.94 16.55
N LYS A 639 6.26 31.21 15.79
CA LYS A 639 5.86 32.58 15.43
C LYS A 639 5.34 33.38 16.63
N ARG A 640 4.68 32.73 17.60
CA ARG A 640 4.22 33.37 18.84
C ARG A 640 5.39 33.71 19.76
N GLU A 641 6.39 32.83 19.87
CA GLU A 641 7.61 33.09 20.63
C GLU A 641 8.45 34.23 20.05
N LYS A 642 8.48 34.42 18.73
CA LYS A 642 9.17 35.56 18.09
C LYS A 642 8.42 36.89 18.17
N LYS A 643 7.15 36.88 18.59
CA LYS A 643 6.32 38.08 18.77
C LYS A 643 6.21 38.52 20.23
N ARG A 644 6.56 37.64 21.17
CA ARG A 644 6.86 38.00 22.57
C ARG A 644 8.30 38.46 22.65
#